data_AF-A0A369H275-F1
#
_entry.id   AF-A0A369H275-F1
#
_cell.length_a   1.000
_cell.length_b   1.000
_cell.length_c   1.000
_cell.angle_alpha   90.00
_cell.angle_beta   90.00
_cell.angle_gamma   90.00
#
_symmetry.space_group_name_H-M   'P 1'
#
loop_
_entity.id
_entity.type
_entity.pdbx_description
1 polymer ?
#
loop_
_entity_poly.entity_id
_entity_poly.type
_entity_poly.pdbx_seq_one_letter_code
_entity_poly.pdbx_strand_id
1 'polypeptide(L)'
;MATVKSLVTCLIGSSRYLIHPQKLGSIQETIKPDALLPVTLLETHEIFGDVDDTLRRFQSWDDVFAPEFGFVLVEKPGANSSRAAAKRSTASGKELFRLTDSGGAGDGDPSSVASLASQDLTGLPSGPYFLQGPNLHQAWRLYDDTADAFALGILPENVTQTSSFREVDLLSESGAHKSVAVPSRLYYPRMSEEKPLSGLRVAIPDSMALKGVPTSLSSRAWRSLAPSAADTTAALAQRLMDLGAVVVGKTKSSQFASGREWIDEQAPWNPRADGYQRVIGGATGAGAALASYEWLAAALAVEGRIDGLGLSHALFSLRSTPASIPLNGTHFYELYLSTIFWTLTTDRLYDTIGLMGRTLAGLSRIASALLTNPNGSSDNPPPPKRIVWPVDAEVPEDDHKLAPLFLRILERESDHKVERVNMTAAWAEHPPSEAKGQSLHAYIKDSAFRSFCYDFYHEYDDFRNAYQESYQKTPYSEATIKYRWEIGKNVSKQQYDEHQKRLAVFRKWFDTNIAAQTVSSDGWTAVVVPLSSEGPTYRDEPPATPSRPDGLLLPWMLRAPEVRVPFAHLPYESRISGKKEYRAVYGSVMGPPGGDLSALHFVREALDKAQWRTVVETGRLAFPEEYEPPVLSKNSRAARRATSPSINTDKSLKEAKPPREKNERPSVLEIHQSAGVQKKTRQARKSRLSTKARRRHDKGQEMAEAVGERTAAKTRRSIGRARVARDRRKPWDDVNKAAREDDAGSAPVRSRGDYRDGKDGVDDLDCEMDEQDGESQVQQTGIQVRPLVDSGDVDDEHDMDKIL
;
A
#
# COMPACT_ATOMS: atom_id res chain seq x y z
N MET A 1 24.19 -7.88 -35.24
CA MET A 1 22.84 -8.37 -34.91
C MET A 1 22.96 -9.20 -33.64
N ALA A 2 22.18 -8.89 -32.60
CA ALA A 2 22.05 -9.80 -31.46
C ALA A 2 21.12 -10.95 -31.86
N THR A 3 21.48 -12.19 -31.52
CA THR A 3 20.60 -13.36 -31.74
C THR A 3 19.40 -13.24 -30.82
N VAL A 4 18.21 -13.04 -31.37
CA VAL A 4 16.96 -12.97 -30.60
C VAL A 4 16.70 -14.33 -29.98
N LYS A 5 17.12 -14.53 -28.72
CA LYS A 5 16.69 -15.68 -27.91
C LYS A 5 15.18 -15.62 -27.81
N SER A 6 14.49 -16.63 -28.34
CA SER A 6 13.04 -16.80 -28.18
C SER A 6 12.71 -16.98 -26.70
N LEU A 7 11.59 -16.38 -26.26
CA LEU A 7 11.07 -16.61 -24.92
C LEU A 7 10.29 -17.93 -24.94
N VAL A 8 10.73 -18.90 -24.14
CA VAL A 8 10.06 -20.21 -24.02
C VAL A 8 9.00 -20.11 -22.92
N THR A 9 7.80 -20.58 -23.23
CA THR A 9 6.66 -20.56 -22.30
C THR A 9 6.02 -21.93 -22.18
N CYS A 10 5.29 -22.15 -21.08
CA CYS A 10 4.57 -23.39 -20.82
C CYS A 10 3.36 -23.15 -19.91
N LEU A 11 2.50 -24.17 -19.79
CA LEU A 11 1.40 -24.24 -18.83
C LEU A 11 1.74 -25.24 -17.72
N ILE A 12 1.47 -24.85 -16.47
CA ILE A 12 1.42 -25.73 -15.31
C ILE A 12 0.05 -25.53 -14.66
N GLY A 13 -0.73 -26.61 -14.52
CA GLY A 13 -2.11 -26.53 -14.05
C GLY A 13 -2.92 -25.57 -14.93
N SER A 14 -3.38 -24.46 -14.35
CA SER A 14 -4.07 -23.36 -15.03
C SER A 14 -3.24 -22.07 -15.14
N SER A 15 -1.93 -22.12 -14.88
CA SER A 15 -1.05 -20.94 -14.89
C SER A 15 0.03 -21.02 -15.97
N ARG A 16 0.24 -19.88 -16.65
CA ARG A 16 1.24 -19.70 -17.70
C ARG A 16 2.57 -19.29 -17.07
N TYR A 17 3.65 -19.87 -17.56
CA TYR A 17 5.01 -19.59 -17.10
C TYR A 17 5.95 -19.30 -18.25
N LEU A 18 6.86 -18.37 -18.03
CA LEU A 18 8.05 -18.11 -18.82
C LEU A 18 9.24 -18.82 -18.16
N ILE A 19 10.02 -19.52 -18.96
CA ILE A 19 11.30 -20.10 -18.56
C ILE A 19 12.37 -19.02 -18.75
N HIS A 20 13.10 -18.66 -17.69
CA HIS A 20 14.08 -17.59 -17.80
C HIS A 20 15.25 -17.98 -18.75
N PRO A 21 15.60 -17.20 -19.78
CA PRO A 21 16.62 -17.59 -20.77
C PRO A 21 18.05 -17.76 -20.24
N GLN A 22 18.35 -17.35 -19.00
CA GLN A 22 19.61 -17.64 -18.34
C GLN A 22 19.60 -19.05 -17.75
N LYS A 23 20.53 -19.89 -18.23
CA LYS A 23 20.92 -21.13 -17.56
C LYS A 23 21.66 -20.79 -16.25
N LEU A 24 21.28 -21.46 -15.17
CA LEU A 24 21.80 -21.26 -13.81
C LEU A 24 22.55 -22.48 -13.23
N GLY A 25 22.63 -23.59 -13.98
CA GLY A 25 23.34 -24.81 -13.59
C GLY A 25 22.89 -26.02 -14.40
N SER A 26 23.40 -27.21 -14.08
CA SER A 26 22.95 -28.46 -14.71
C SER A 26 22.86 -29.61 -13.69
N ILE A 27 21.91 -30.52 -13.84
CA ILE A 27 21.91 -31.79 -13.09
C ILE A 27 22.74 -32.87 -13.82
N GLN A 28 23.03 -33.99 -13.17
CA GLN A 28 23.79 -35.11 -13.78
C GLN A 28 22.89 -36.17 -14.44
N GLU A 29 21.62 -36.23 -14.03
CA GLU A 29 20.69 -37.26 -14.42
C GLU A 29 20.17 -37.08 -15.85
N THR A 30 20.10 -38.19 -16.60
CA THR A 30 19.72 -38.19 -18.02
C THR A 30 18.22 -37.94 -18.25
N ILE A 31 17.82 -36.67 -18.15
CA ILE A 31 16.53 -36.17 -18.64
C ILE A 31 16.58 -36.10 -20.18
N LYS A 32 15.46 -36.37 -20.86
CA LYS A 32 15.35 -36.20 -22.33
C LYS A 32 15.60 -34.72 -22.68
N PRO A 33 16.38 -34.38 -23.73
CA PRO A 33 16.67 -32.98 -24.08
C PRO A 33 15.42 -32.10 -24.25
N ASP A 34 14.34 -32.67 -24.80
CA ASP A 34 13.07 -31.98 -25.07
C ASP A 34 12.10 -31.96 -23.88
N ALA A 35 12.44 -32.61 -22.76
CA ALA A 35 11.59 -32.63 -21.59
C ALA A 35 11.73 -31.34 -20.78
N LEU A 36 10.58 -30.80 -20.39
CA LEU A 36 10.44 -29.67 -19.49
C LEU A 36 9.80 -30.15 -18.19
N LEU A 37 10.51 -30.01 -17.06
CA LEU A 37 10.01 -30.42 -15.74
C LEU A 37 9.97 -29.22 -14.79
N PRO A 38 8.84 -28.96 -14.10
CA PRO A 38 8.83 -28.09 -12.93
C PRO A 38 9.50 -28.80 -11.75
N VAL A 39 10.39 -28.11 -11.06
CA VAL A 39 11.14 -28.64 -9.91
C VAL A 39 11.24 -27.60 -8.79
N THR A 40 11.44 -28.05 -7.54
CA THR A 40 11.83 -27.14 -6.45
C THR A 40 13.32 -27.28 -6.17
N LEU A 41 14.07 -26.18 -6.27
CA LEU A 41 15.45 -26.12 -5.79
C LEU A 41 15.44 -25.91 -4.27
N LEU A 42 16.16 -26.74 -3.52
CA LEU A 42 16.20 -26.73 -2.06
C LEU A 42 17.61 -27.03 -1.55
N GLU A 43 17.92 -26.59 -0.33
CA GLU A 43 19.10 -27.01 0.41
C GLU A 43 18.91 -28.40 1.04
N THR A 44 20.03 -29.09 1.26
CA THR A 44 20.09 -30.37 1.99
C THR A 44 19.30 -30.32 3.30
N HIS A 45 19.33 -29.21 4.04
CA HIS A 45 18.62 -29.07 5.31
C HIS A 45 17.09 -28.90 5.15
N GLU A 46 16.62 -28.34 4.03
CA GLU A 46 15.20 -28.22 3.69
C GLU A 46 14.64 -29.55 3.17
N ILE A 47 15.45 -30.32 2.44
CA ILE A 47 15.07 -31.63 1.86
C ILE A 47 14.95 -32.72 2.92
N PHE A 48 15.84 -32.73 3.92
CA PHE A 48 15.86 -33.75 4.98
C PHE A 48 15.20 -33.27 6.30
N GLY A 49 14.60 -32.08 6.31
CA GLY A 49 13.67 -31.62 7.34
C GLY A 49 12.20 -31.95 6.99
N ASP A 50 11.24 -31.16 7.49
CA ASP A 50 9.86 -31.22 6.98
C ASP A 50 9.76 -30.50 5.63
N VAL A 51 10.04 -31.27 4.58
CA VAL A 51 10.01 -30.80 3.19
C VAL A 51 8.58 -30.45 2.74
N ASP A 52 7.56 -31.21 3.16
CA ASP A 52 6.19 -30.95 2.75
C ASP A 52 5.61 -29.72 3.46
N ASP A 53 6.04 -29.40 4.69
CA ASP A 53 5.76 -28.11 5.31
C ASP A 53 6.46 -26.94 4.62
N THR A 54 7.69 -27.15 4.16
CA THR A 54 8.45 -26.13 3.44
C THR A 54 7.79 -25.82 2.09
N LEU A 55 7.31 -26.84 1.37
CA LEU A 55 6.52 -26.68 0.15
C LEU A 55 5.16 -26.00 0.41
N ARG A 56 4.45 -26.34 1.50
CA ARG A 56 3.21 -25.64 1.91
C ARG A 56 3.49 -24.16 2.22
N ARG A 57 4.58 -23.85 2.92
CA ARG A 57 5.00 -22.46 3.20
C ARG A 57 5.29 -21.69 1.91
N PHE A 58 6.00 -22.30 0.95
CA PHE A 58 6.25 -21.71 -0.36
C PHE A 58 4.93 -21.36 -1.08
N GLN A 59 3.99 -22.30 -1.20
CA GLN A 59 2.67 -22.08 -1.81
C GLN A 59 1.84 -21.00 -1.09
N SER A 60 1.99 -20.84 0.24
CA SER A 60 1.24 -19.85 1.03
C SER A 60 1.75 -18.40 0.87
N TRP A 61 3.01 -18.22 0.44
CA TRP A 61 3.68 -16.92 0.37
C TRP A 61 3.92 -16.46 -1.07
N ASP A 62 4.22 -17.39 -1.98
CA ASP A 62 4.59 -17.09 -3.35
C ASP A 62 3.49 -17.45 -4.34
N ASP A 63 3.14 -16.48 -5.17
CA ASP A 63 2.09 -16.59 -6.20
C ASP A 63 2.64 -17.10 -7.54
N VAL A 64 3.93 -17.44 -7.60
CA VAL A 64 4.58 -18.16 -8.70
C VAL A 64 4.70 -19.66 -8.39
N PHE A 65 4.91 -20.02 -7.12
CA PHE A 65 4.98 -21.41 -6.67
C PHE A 65 3.62 -22.13 -6.75
N ALA A 66 3.55 -23.19 -7.54
CA ALA A 66 2.39 -24.09 -7.68
C ALA A 66 2.71 -25.50 -7.14
N PRO A 67 1.72 -26.30 -6.70
CA PRO A 67 1.95 -27.64 -6.14
C PRO A 67 2.78 -28.57 -7.04
N GLU A 68 2.69 -28.42 -8.34
CA GLU A 68 3.38 -29.23 -9.35
C GLU A 68 4.91 -29.10 -9.30
N PHE A 69 5.46 -28.00 -8.80
CA PHE A 69 6.90 -27.87 -8.54
C PHE A 69 7.36 -28.78 -7.38
N GLY A 70 6.44 -29.25 -6.53
CA GLY A 70 6.71 -30.07 -5.35
C GLY A 70 6.81 -31.58 -5.57
N PHE A 71 6.76 -32.05 -6.83
CA PHE A 71 6.93 -33.47 -7.19
C PHE A 71 8.40 -33.88 -7.39
N VAL A 72 9.22 -32.98 -7.93
CA VAL A 72 10.64 -33.21 -8.23
C VAL A 72 11.46 -32.17 -7.48
N LEU A 73 12.43 -32.63 -6.70
CA LEU A 73 13.32 -31.78 -5.91
C LEU A 73 14.73 -31.79 -6.51
N VAL A 74 15.44 -30.67 -6.36
CA VAL A 74 16.85 -30.55 -6.72
C VAL A 74 17.65 -30.08 -5.51
N GLU A 75 18.65 -30.86 -5.11
CA GLU A 75 19.59 -30.50 -4.05
C GLU A 75 20.64 -29.50 -4.56
N LYS A 76 20.77 -28.33 -3.90
CA LYS A 76 21.92 -27.43 -4.07
C LYS A 76 23.22 -28.12 -3.62
N PRO A 77 24.37 -27.92 -4.31
CA PRO A 77 25.63 -28.49 -3.86
C PRO A 77 26.05 -27.89 -2.50
N GLY A 78 26.11 -28.71 -1.46
CA GLY A 78 26.62 -28.29 -0.14
C GLY A 78 28.15 -28.28 -0.09
N ALA A 79 28.73 -27.45 0.78
CA ALA A 79 30.19 -27.26 0.89
C ALA A 79 31.03 -28.55 1.09
N ASN A 80 30.41 -29.64 1.58
CA ASN A 80 31.04 -30.94 1.79
C ASN A 80 30.41 -32.08 0.93
N SER A 81 29.64 -31.77 -0.12
CA SER A 81 28.93 -32.80 -0.90
C SER A 81 29.88 -33.64 -1.77
N SER A 82 29.99 -34.94 -1.49
CA SER A 82 30.81 -35.86 -2.27
C SER A 82 30.17 -36.23 -3.62
N ARG A 83 31.01 -36.43 -4.64
CA ARG A 83 30.62 -36.69 -6.06
C ARG A 83 29.95 -38.07 -6.31
N ALA A 84 29.41 -38.72 -5.29
CA ALA A 84 28.76 -40.03 -5.43
C ALA A 84 27.31 -39.85 -5.93
N ALA A 85 27.10 -40.09 -7.23
CA ALA A 85 25.78 -40.10 -7.85
C ALA A 85 24.98 -41.34 -7.42
N ALA A 86 23.80 -41.12 -6.82
CA ALA A 86 22.81 -42.15 -6.56
C ALA A 86 21.43 -41.49 -6.49
N LYS A 87 20.45 -41.98 -7.27
CA LYS A 87 19.04 -41.61 -7.08
C LYS A 87 18.63 -41.98 -5.65
N ARG A 88 18.35 -40.97 -4.82
CA ARG A 88 17.74 -41.14 -3.51
C ARG A 88 16.27 -40.74 -3.64
N SER A 89 15.35 -41.54 -3.14
CA SER A 89 13.98 -41.05 -2.91
C SER A 89 13.95 -40.36 -1.55
N THR A 90 13.13 -39.31 -1.40
CA THR A 90 12.87 -38.74 -0.07
C THR A 90 12.03 -39.71 0.76
N ALA A 91 11.97 -39.51 2.08
CA ALA A 91 11.01 -40.25 2.93
C ALA A 91 9.54 -40.02 2.52
N SER A 92 9.25 -38.92 1.81
CA SER A 92 7.96 -38.58 1.20
C SER A 92 7.76 -39.11 -0.23
N GLY A 93 8.66 -39.95 -0.75
CA GLY A 93 8.51 -40.62 -2.05
C GLY A 93 8.73 -39.73 -3.29
N LYS A 94 9.23 -38.50 -3.11
CA LYS A 94 9.50 -37.56 -4.21
C LYS A 94 10.77 -37.97 -4.97
N GLU A 95 10.89 -37.58 -6.23
CA GLU A 95 12.17 -37.69 -6.96
C GLU A 95 13.14 -36.59 -6.47
N LEU A 96 14.41 -36.94 -6.30
CA LEU A 96 15.48 -36.01 -5.93
C LEU A 96 16.64 -36.14 -6.92
N PHE A 97 17.00 -35.02 -7.54
CA PHE A 97 18.20 -34.84 -8.36
C PHE A 97 19.21 -33.93 -7.65
N ARG A 98 20.44 -33.82 -8.16
CA ARG A 98 21.45 -32.91 -7.62
C ARG A 98 21.95 -31.90 -8.64
N LEU A 99 21.96 -30.62 -8.25
CA LEU A 99 22.53 -29.55 -9.06
C LEU A 99 24.06 -29.61 -9.04
N THR A 100 24.69 -29.41 -10.20
CA THR A 100 26.13 -29.45 -10.40
C THR A 100 26.63 -28.32 -11.30
N ASP A 101 27.89 -27.94 -11.09
CA ASP A 101 28.56 -26.93 -11.91
C ASP A 101 28.89 -27.51 -13.29
N SER A 102 28.61 -26.73 -14.34
CA SER A 102 28.78 -27.10 -15.75
C SER A 102 30.23 -27.07 -16.25
N GLY A 103 31.20 -27.18 -15.34
CA GLY A 103 32.64 -27.10 -15.61
C GLY A 103 33.30 -28.40 -16.10
N GLY A 104 32.61 -29.28 -16.83
CA GLY A 104 33.23 -30.52 -17.31
C GLY A 104 32.45 -31.33 -18.35
N ALA A 105 33.20 -31.93 -19.27
CA ALA A 105 32.77 -32.89 -20.31
C ALA A 105 31.82 -32.35 -21.41
N GLY A 106 32.40 -31.58 -22.35
CA GLY A 106 31.83 -31.37 -23.68
C GLY A 106 32.93 -30.98 -24.67
N ASP A 107 33.19 -31.82 -25.68
CA ASP A 107 34.08 -31.48 -26.80
C ASP A 107 33.37 -30.49 -27.73
N GLY A 108 33.76 -29.21 -27.71
CA GLY A 108 33.15 -28.18 -28.56
C GLY A 108 33.81 -26.81 -28.44
N ASP A 109 34.37 -26.34 -29.57
CA ASP A 109 34.76 -24.96 -29.91
C ASP A 109 35.18 -23.99 -28.77
N PRO A 110 36.50 -23.72 -28.61
CA PRO A 110 37.04 -22.74 -27.66
C PRO A 110 36.50 -21.31 -27.79
N SER A 111 35.94 -20.91 -28.93
CA SER A 111 35.43 -19.55 -29.16
C SER A 111 34.15 -19.23 -28.39
N SER A 112 33.46 -20.25 -27.86
CA SER A 112 32.14 -20.11 -27.20
C SER A 112 32.21 -19.86 -25.68
N VAL A 113 33.37 -20.08 -25.04
CA VAL A 113 33.49 -20.28 -23.58
C VAL A 113 33.63 -18.98 -22.77
N ALA A 114 33.70 -17.82 -23.44
CA ALA A 114 34.24 -16.56 -22.90
C ALA A 114 33.33 -15.75 -21.93
N SER A 115 32.33 -16.35 -21.26
CA SER A 115 31.48 -15.63 -20.29
C SER A 115 30.89 -16.44 -19.14
N LEU A 116 31.08 -17.77 -19.09
CA LEU A 116 30.65 -18.59 -17.96
C LEU A 116 31.69 -18.53 -16.83
N ALA A 117 31.77 -17.37 -16.18
CA ALA A 117 32.36 -17.27 -14.85
C ALA A 117 31.64 -18.25 -13.90
N SER A 118 32.40 -18.90 -13.01
CA SER A 118 31.89 -19.90 -12.06
C SER A 118 30.75 -19.31 -11.23
N GLN A 119 29.51 -19.70 -11.55
CA GLN A 119 28.33 -19.27 -10.81
C GLN A 119 28.34 -19.99 -9.46
N ASP A 120 28.27 -19.23 -8.37
CA ASP A 120 28.13 -19.81 -7.04
C ASP A 120 26.73 -20.44 -6.90
N LEU A 121 26.66 -21.74 -7.19
CA LEU A 121 25.44 -22.54 -7.07
C LEU A 121 24.92 -22.64 -5.63
N THR A 122 25.74 -22.32 -4.63
CA THR A 122 25.31 -22.26 -3.22
C THR A 122 24.49 -21.00 -2.95
N GLY A 123 24.80 -19.91 -3.66
CA GLY A 123 24.08 -18.64 -3.62
C GLY A 123 22.75 -18.61 -4.40
N LEU A 124 22.36 -19.71 -5.04
CA LEU A 124 21.04 -19.80 -5.69
C LEU A 124 19.92 -19.91 -4.64
N PRO A 125 18.85 -19.10 -4.72
CA PRO A 125 17.75 -19.13 -3.76
C PRO A 125 16.92 -20.43 -3.89
N SER A 126 16.32 -20.86 -2.79
CA SER A 126 15.36 -21.98 -2.80
C SER A 126 14.01 -21.53 -3.39
N GLY A 127 13.30 -22.39 -4.12
CA GLY A 127 12.03 -22.01 -4.76
C GLY A 127 11.70 -22.81 -6.04
N PRO A 128 10.75 -22.33 -6.87
CA PRO A 128 10.33 -23.01 -8.09
C PRO A 128 11.34 -22.78 -9.22
N TYR A 129 11.63 -23.80 -10.01
CA TYR A 129 12.54 -23.76 -11.15
C TYR A 129 12.05 -24.68 -12.27
N PHE A 130 12.60 -24.54 -13.46
CA PHE A 130 12.45 -25.48 -14.57
C PHE A 130 13.75 -26.22 -14.85
N LEU A 131 13.63 -27.49 -15.20
CA LEU A 131 14.66 -28.23 -15.93
C LEU A 131 14.24 -28.31 -17.41
N GLN A 132 15.07 -27.75 -18.30
CA GLN A 132 14.95 -27.93 -19.75
C GLN A 132 16.07 -28.88 -20.21
N GLY A 133 15.72 -30.14 -20.44
CA GLY A 133 16.70 -31.22 -20.41
C GLY A 133 17.40 -31.24 -19.04
N PRO A 134 18.75 -31.26 -18.98
CA PRO A 134 19.49 -31.19 -17.72
C PRO A 134 19.68 -29.76 -17.16
N ASN A 135 19.29 -28.71 -17.90
CA ASN A 135 19.65 -27.32 -17.59
C ASN A 135 18.66 -26.67 -16.61
N LEU A 136 19.13 -26.00 -15.56
CA LEU A 136 18.29 -25.31 -14.58
C LEU A 136 18.02 -23.85 -14.99
N HIS A 137 16.75 -23.44 -14.94
CA HIS A 137 16.26 -22.10 -15.29
C HIS A 137 15.22 -21.61 -14.27
N GLN A 138 15.15 -20.31 -13.98
CA GLN A 138 14.09 -19.78 -13.12
C GLN A 138 12.70 -19.88 -13.78
N ALA A 139 11.69 -20.13 -12.95
CA ALA A 139 10.28 -20.05 -13.28
C ALA A 139 9.73 -18.64 -13.01
N TRP A 140 9.24 -17.98 -14.05
CA TRP A 140 8.57 -16.67 -13.95
C TRP A 140 7.11 -16.87 -14.34
N ARG A 141 6.15 -16.44 -13.52
CA ARG A 141 4.72 -16.55 -13.87
C ARG A 141 4.36 -15.44 -14.85
N LEU A 142 3.60 -15.77 -15.89
CA LEU A 142 3.03 -14.79 -16.81
C LEU A 142 1.64 -14.40 -16.30
N TYR A 143 1.47 -13.12 -15.96
CA TYR A 143 0.18 -12.51 -15.65
C TYR A 143 -0.30 -11.68 -16.84
N ASP A 144 -1.56 -11.84 -17.23
CA ASP A 144 -2.13 -11.04 -18.31
C ASP A 144 -2.54 -9.65 -17.81
N ASP A 145 -2.15 -8.61 -18.54
CA ASP A 145 -2.43 -7.21 -18.25
C ASP A 145 -3.87 -6.85 -18.64
N THR A 146 -4.83 -7.40 -17.92
CA THR A 146 -6.28 -7.21 -18.15
C THR A 146 -6.72 -5.75 -18.08
N ALA A 147 -5.99 -4.92 -17.33
CA ALA A 147 -6.20 -3.48 -17.22
C ALA A 147 -5.50 -2.65 -18.32
N ASP A 148 -4.68 -3.27 -19.19
CA ASP A 148 -3.84 -2.58 -20.20
C ASP A 148 -2.98 -1.44 -19.59
N ALA A 149 -2.51 -1.67 -18.36
CA ALA A 149 -1.83 -0.69 -17.53
C ALA A 149 -0.33 -0.54 -17.84
N PHE A 150 0.27 -1.54 -18.52
CA PHE A 150 1.68 -1.57 -18.87
C PHE A 150 1.92 -1.10 -20.32
N ALA A 151 2.91 -0.21 -20.48
CA ALA A 151 3.49 0.08 -21.78
C ALA A 151 4.17 -1.19 -22.31
N LEU A 152 4.98 -1.84 -21.46
CA LEU A 152 5.61 -3.12 -21.71
C LEU A 152 5.94 -3.86 -20.39
N GLY A 153 5.88 -5.19 -20.41
CA GLY A 153 6.51 -6.04 -19.39
C GLY A 153 8.00 -6.19 -19.66
N ILE A 154 8.81 -6.43 -18.61
CA ILE A 154 10.26 -6.59 -18.76
C ILE A 154 10.78 -7.90 -18.22
N LEU A 155 11.91 -8.33 -18.77
CA LEU A 155 12.71 -9.44 -18.27
C LEU A 155 14.17 -9.00 -18.16
N PRO A 156 14.89 -9.20 -17.04
CA PRO A 156 16.32 -8.95 -16.98
C PRO A 156 17.05 -9.98 -17.86
N GLU A 157 18.08 -9.57 -18.59
CA GLU A 157 18.94 -10.50 -19.35
C GLU A 157 19.82 -11.35 -18.41
N ASN A 158 20.03 -10.89 -17.16
CA ASN A 158 20.73 -11.64 -16.12
C ASN A 158 20.07 -11.42 -14.74
N VAL A 159 19.64 -12.50 -14.08
CA VAL A 159 18.97 -12.48 -12.75
C VAL A 159 19.93 -12.44 -11.56
N THR A 160 21.21 -12.78 -11.75
CA THR A 160 22.24 -12.69 -10.69
C THR A 160 23.00 -11.36 -10.75
N GLN A 161 23.08 -10.72 -11.92
CA GLN A 161 23.70 -9.41 -12.15
C GLN A 161 22.85 -8.53 -13.07
N THR A 162 21.70 -8.10 -12.56
CA THR A 162 20.72 -7.30 -13.31
C THR A 162 21.29 -5.93 -13.67
N SER A 163 21.48 -5.71 -14.98
CA SER A 163 22.15 -4.53 -15.55
C SER A 163 21.56 -4.09 -16.89
N SER A 164 20.90 -5.00 -17.62
CA SER A 164 20.09 -4.71 -18.80
C SER A 164 18.88 -5.65 -18.86
N PHE A 165 17.87 -5.21 -19.60
CA PHE A 165 16.55 -5.82 -19.73
C PHE A 165 16.20 -6.04 -21.19
N ARG A 166 15.15 -6.81 -21.41
CA ARG A 166 14.45 -6.96 -22.68
C ARG A 166 12.95 -6.85 -22.46
N GLU A 167 12.23 -6.55 -23.53
CA GLU A 167 10.77 -6.54 -23.52
C GLU A 167 10.19 -7.96 -23.50
N VAL A 168 9.10 -8.14 -22.76
CA VAL A 168 8.28 -9.36 -22.76
C VAL A 168 7.23 -9.21 -23.86
N ASP A 169 7.67 -9.43 -25.10
CA ASP A 169 6.80 -9.47 -26.29
C ASP A 169 6.02 -10.80 -26.31
N LEU A 170 5.04 -10.90 -25.41
CA LEU A 170 4.13 -12.03 -25.24
C LEU A 170 2.71 -11.52 -24.96
N LEU A 171 1.73 -12.24 -25.49
CA LEU A 171 0.31 -12.00 -25.25
C LEU A 171 -0.30 -13.11 -24.38
N SER A 172 -1.45 -12.80 -23.77
CA SER A 172 -2.45 -13.75 -23.27
C SER A 172 -2.81 -14.82 -24.31
N GLU A 173 -3.27 -15.99 -23.89
CA GLU A 173 -3.71 -17.06 -24.82
C GLU A 173 -4.86 -16.66 -25.75
N SER A 174 -5.69 -15.70 -25.36
CA SER A 174 -6.74 -15.10 -26.21
C SER A 174 -6.22 -14.03 -27.18
N GLY A 175 -4.95 -13.64 -27.09
CA GLY A 175 -4.38 -12.49 -27.80
C GLY A 175 -4.88 -11.11 -27.33
N ALA A 176 -5.75 -11.05 -26.32
CA ALA A 176 -6.43 -9.81 -25.91
C ALA A 176 -5.59 -8.86 -25.02
N HIS A 177 -4.60 -9.40 -24.29
CA HIS A 177 -3.78 -8.66 -23.33
C HIS A 177 -2.30 -8.96 -23.52
N LYS A 178 -1.43 -8.02 -23.11
CA LYS A 178 0.02 -8.27 -22.94
C LYS A 178 0.23 -9.17 -21.71
N SER A 179 1.32 -9.92 -21.67
CA SER A 179 1.70 -10.69 -20.47
C SER A 179 2.91 -10.06 -19.76
N VAL A 180 2.80 -9.84 -18.46
CA VAL A 180 3.88 -9.38 -17.57
C VAL A 180 4.54 -10.60 -16.94
N ALA A 181 5.86 -10.75 -17.12
CA ALA A 181 6.64 -11.80 -16.47
C ALA A 181 6.99 -11.39 -15.04
N VAL A 182 6.65 -12.24 -14.07
CA VAL A 182 6.79 -11.97 -12.64
C VAL A 182 7.60 -13.08 -11.95
N PRO A 183 8.72 -12.76 -11.27
CA PRO A 183 9.57 -13.73 -10.59
C PRO A 183 9.00 -14.17 -9.24
N SER A 184 9.35 -15.37 -8.80
CA SER A 184 9.00 -15.89 -7.47
C SER A 184 9.49 -14.96 -6.35
N ARG A 185 8.67 -14.74 -5.32
CA ARG A 185 9.07 -14.02 -4.10
C ARG A 185 10.20 -14.73 -3.34
N LEU A 186 10.36 -16.04 -3.56
CA LEU A 186 11.36 -16.88 -2.88
C LEU A 186 12.77 -16.66 -3.42
N TYR A 187 12.92 -16.05 -4.61
CA TYR A 187 14.22 -15.73 -5.18
C TYR A 187 14.98 -14.59 -4.48
N TYR A 188 14.35 -13.91 -3.52
CA TYR A 188 14.88 -12.73 -2.88
C TYR A 188 15.07 -12.97 -1.37
N PRO A 189 16.18 -12.51 -0.77
CA PRO A 189 16.36 -12.61 0.67
C PRO A 189 15.31 -11.77 1.41
N ARG A 190 15.17 -12.00 2.72
CA ARG A 190 14.35 -11.13 3.57
C ARG A 190 14.90 -9.70 3.54
N MET A 191 14.01 -8.72 3.60
CA MET A 191 14.37 -7.29 3.72
C MET A 191 15.36 -7.07 4.88
N SER A 192 16.40 -6.28 4.63
CA SER A 192 17.43 -5.88 5.60
C SER A 192 17.60 -4.36 5.60
N GLU A 193 18.43 -3.81 6.48
CA GLU A 193 18.77 -2.37 6.49
C GLU A 193 19.46 -1.95 5.18
N GLU A 194 20.32 -2.82 4.61
CA GLU A 194 20.98 -2.60 3.32
C GLU A 194 20.02 -2.74 2.12
N LYS A 195 19.06 -3.67 2.22
CA LYS A 195 18.07 -3.95 1.16
C LYS A 195 16.64 -3.86 1.70
N PRO A 196 16.18 -2.65 2.06
CA PRO A 196 14.88 -2.45 2.69
C PRO A 196 13.70 -2.71 1.74
N LEU A 197 13.95 -2.86 0.44
CA LEU A 197 12.95 -3.17 -0.59
C LEU A 197 13.09 -4.59 -1.15
N SER A 198 13.90 -5.46 -0.54
CA SER A 198 14.20 -6.80 -1.08
C SER A 198 12.94 -7.61 -1.43
N GLY A 199 12.85 -8.04 -2.69
CA GLY A 199 11.74 -8.83 -3.21
C GLY A 199 10.43 -8.06 -3.46
N LEU A 200 10.38 -6.74 -3.20
CA LEU A 200 9.20 -5.93 -3.51
C LEU A 200 9.12 -5.69 -5.01
N ARG A 201 8.12 -6.32 -5.65
CA ARG A 201 7.81 -6.12 -7.07
C ARG A 201 7.23 -4.72 -7.29
N VAL A 202 7.89 -3.92 -8.13
CA VAL A 202 7.55 -2.53 -8.42
C VAL A 202 7.43 -2.27 -9.91
N ALA A 203 6.59 -1.28 -10.26
CA ALA A 203 6.50 -0.75 -11.61
C ALA A 203 7.03 0.69 -11.66
N ILE A 204 7.77 1.01 -12.73
CA ILE A 204 8.28 2.36 -13.02
C ILE A 204 7.48 2.97 -14.18
N PRO A 205 7.35 4.30 -14.30
CA PRO A 205 6.65 4.90 -15.43
C PRO A 205 7.45 4.69 -16.72
N ASP A 206 6.78 4.60 -17.87
CA ASP A 206 7.46 4.43 -19.16
C ASP A 206 8.44 5.56 -19.52
N SER A 207 8.24 6.76 -18.96
CA SER A 207 9.18 7.89 -19.04
C SER A 207 10.47 7.71 -18.23
N MET A 208 10.64 6.59 -17.53
CA MET A 208 11.89 6.21 -16.87
C MET A 208 12.71 5.30 -17.79
N ALA A 209 13.92 5.72 -18.14
CA ALA A 209 14.83 4.92 -18.96
C ALA A 209 15.30 3.67 -18.19
N LEU A 210 15.39 2.57 -18.92
CA LEU A 210 15.81 1.28 -18.38
C LEU A 210 16.58 0.54 -19.47
N LYS A 211 17.84 0.19 -19.20
CA LYS A 211 18.76 -0.28 -20.23
C LYS A 211 18.23 -1.51 -20.96
N GLY A 212 18.17 -1.46 -22.28
CA GLY A 212 17.75 -2.57 -23.14
C GLY A 212 16.26 -2.64 -23.48
N VAL A 213 15.43 -1.71 -22.97
CA VAL A 213 14.03 -1.55 -23.41
C VAL A 213 13.75 -0.14 -23.96
N PRO A 214 12.84 0.02 -24.94
CA PRO A 214 12.48 1.34 -25.48
C PRO A 214 11.57 2.12 -24.51
N THR A 215 11.29 3.38 -24.83
CA THR A 215 10.24 4.19 -24.19
C THR A 215 9.26 4.67 -25.27
N SER A 216 7.96 4.65 -24.97
CA SER A 216 6.90 5.10 -25.86
C SER A 216 6.42 6.54 -25.63
N LEU A 217 6.43 7.02 -24.38
CA LEU A 217 5.71 8.23 -23.93
C LEU A 217 4.24 8.32 -24.38
N SER A 218 3.62 7.17 -24.68
CA SER A 218 2.33 7.05 -25.37
C SER A 218 2.20 7.95 -26.61
N SER A 219 3.28 8.04 -27.41
CA SER A 219 3.30 8.76 -28.68
C SER A 219 3.85 7.90 -29.82
N ARG A 220 3.10 7.81 -30.91
CA ARG A 220 3.53 7.11 -32.14
C ARG A 220 4.64 7.88 -32.84
N ALA A 221 4.63 9.21 -32.76
CA ALA A 221 5.69 10.06 -33.30
C ALA A 221 7.01 9.86 -32.53
N TRP A 222 6.95 9.70 -31.21
CA TRP A 222 8.11 9.34 -30.38
C TRP A 222 8.65 7.97 -30.77
N ARG A 223 7.80 6.92 -30.76
CA ARG A 223 8.20 5.54 -31.12
C ARG A 223 8.80 5.41 -32.52
N SER A 224 8.41 6.26 -33.49
CA SER A 224 9.02 6.26 -34.82
C SER A 224 10.42 6.88 -34.87
N LEU A 225 10.71 7.89 -34.05
CA LEU A 225 12.01 8.58 -34.05
C LEU A 225 13.05 7.86 -33.17
N ALA A 226 12.61 7.31 -32.04
CA ALA A 226 13.43 6.54 -31.10
C ALA A 226 12.98 5.07 -31.05
N PRO A 227 13.22 4.27 -32.11
CA PRO A 227 12.89 2.85 -32.15
C PRO A 227 13.88 1.97 -31.37
N SER A 228 15.02 2.53 -30.94
CA SER A 228 16.05 1.83 -30.17
C SER A 228 15.68 1.72 -28.69
N ALA A 229 16.20 0.67 -28.05
CA ALA A 229 16.24 0.56 -26.60
C ALA A 229 17.10 1.67 -25.97
N ALA A 230 16.83 2.00 -24.70
CA ALA A 230 17.70 2.87 -23.92
C ALA A 230 19.06 2.22 -23.65
N ASP A 231 20.15 2.97 -23.80
CA ASP A 231 21.52 2.50 -23.52
C ASP A 231 21.90 2.53 -22.03
N THR A 232 21.16 3.29 -21.23
CA THR A 232 21.37 3.48 -19.78
C THR A 232 20.08 3.27 -18.99
N THR A 233 20.25 3.05 -17.68
CA THR A 233 19.16 2.94 -16.70
C THR A 233 19.10 4.23 -15.87
N ALA A 234 17.90 4.73 -15.62
CA ALA A 234 17.68 5.92 -14.80
C ALA A 234 18.24 5.75 -13.38
N ALA A 235 18.76 6.83 -12.79
CA ALA A 235 19.36 6.79 -11.45
C ALA A 235 18.39 6.28 -10.37
N LEU A 236 17.09 6.62 -10.50
CA LEU A 236 16.05 6.10 -9.61
C LEU A 236 15.71 4.62 -9.85
N ALA A 237 15.69 4.16 -11.10
CA ALA A 237 15.50 2.74 -11.40
C ALA A 237 16.67 1.91 -10.87
N GLN A 238 17.91 2.41 -11.00
CA GLN A 238 19.09 1.78 -10.43
C GLN A 238 19.00 1.73 -8.89
N ARG A 239 18.75 2.88 -8.23
CA ARG A 239 18.61 2.95 -6.77
C ARG A 239 17.53 2.00 -6.22
N LEU A 240 16.41 1.83 -6.92
CA LEU A 240 15.37 0.85 -6.55
C LEU A 240 15.93 -0.58 -6.55
N MET A 241 16.67 -0.98 -7.59
CA MET A 241 17.29 -2.31 -7.67
C MET A 241 18.40 -2.51 -6.64
N ASP A 242 19.21 -1.48 -6.39
CA ASP A 242 20.29 -1.52 -5.38
C ASP A 242 19.72 -1.80 -3.97
N LEU A 243 18.59 -1.14 -3.63
CA LEU A 243 17.80 -1.35 -2.41
C LEU A 243 17.02 -2.70 -2.39
N GLY A 244 17.13 -3.50 -3.46
CA GLY A 244 16.55 -4.84 -3.58
C GLY A 244 15.16 -4.93 -4.22
N ALA A 245 14.60 -3.82 -4.71
CA ALA A 245 13.30 -3.83 -5.38
C ALA A 245 13.38 -4.50 -6.76
N VAL A 246 12.29 -5.14 -7.16
CA VAL A 246 12.20 -5.96 -8.38
C VAL A 246 11.34 -5.24 -9.41
N VAL A 247 11.96 -4.60 -10.41
CA VAL A 247 11.20 -3.96 -11.50
C VAL A 247 10.61 -5.06 -12.40
N VAL A 248 9.28 -5.05 -12.57
CA VAL A 248 8.55 -6.10 -13.36
C VAL A 248 7.93 -5.58 -14.66
N GLY A 249 7.82 -4.27 -14.83
CA GLY A 249 7.34 -3.66 -16.06
C GLY A 249 7.35 -2.15 -16.02
N LYS A 250 7.10 -1.53 -17.18
CA LYS A 250 6.95 -0.08 -17.33
C LYS A 250 5.48 0.29 -17.54
N THR A 251 4.91 1.13 -16.69
CA THR A 251 3.49 1.51 -16.72
C THR A 251 3.20 2.65 -17.67
N LYS A 252 2.02 2.62 -18.32
CA LYS A 252 1.59 3.67 -19.24
C LYS A 252 1.40 5.00 -18.51
N SER A 253 1.77 6.08 -19.20
CA SER A 253 1.30 7.44 -18.92
C SER A 253 0.40 7.89 -20.08
N SER A 254 -0.38 8.95 -19.93
CA SER A 254 -0.98 9.60 -21.12
C SER A 254 0.12 10.23 -21.98
N GLN A 255 -0.19 10.69 -23.21
CA GLN A 255 0.83 11.22 -24.12
C GLN A 255 1.72 12.28 -23.43
N PHE A 256 3.05 12.11 -23.45
CA PHE A 256 4.03 12.97 -22.74
C PHE A 256 3.70 13.22 -21.25
N ALA A 257 3.09 12.23 -20.59
CA ALA A 257 2.49 12.27 -19.24
C ALA A 257 1.38 13.32 -19.02
N SER A 258 0.99 14.04 -20.07
CA SER A 258 0.32 15.34 -20.02
C SER A 258 -0.99 15.37 -20.81
N GLY A 259 -1.23 14.37 -21.67
CA GLY A 259 -2.43 14.24 -22.48
C GLY A 259 -3.66 13.83 -21.67
N ARG A 260 -4.85 14.04 -22.24
CA ARG A 260 -6.14 13.63 -21.69
C ARG A 260 -6.98 12.84 -22.70
N GLU A 261 -6.50 12.73 -23.94
CA GLU A 261 -7.30 12.29 -25.09
C GLU A 261 -7.05 10.83 -25.49
N TRP A 262 -5.84 10.30 -25.26
CA TRP A 262 -5.49 8.89 -25.52
C TRP A 262 -5.75 8.45 -26.98
N ILE A 263 -5.13 9.17 -27.92
CA ILE A 263 -5.28 9.00 -29.37
C ILE A 263 -4.24 8.04 -29.95
N ASP A 264 -3.01 8.08 -29.42
CA ASP A 264 -1.89 7.25 -29.90
C ASP A 264 -1.80 5.87 -29.21
N GLU A 265 -2.41 5.72 -28.03
CA GLU A 265 -2.46 4.51 -27.19
C GLU A 265 -3.81 4.43 -26.48
N GLN A 266 -4.34 3.22 -26.23
CA GLN A 266 -5.55 3.04 -25.43
C GLN A 266 -5.31 3.40 -23.95
N ALA A 267 -6.27 4.14 -23.37
CA ALA A 267 -6.31 4.45 -21.95
C ALA A 267 -6.52 3.17 -21.11
N PRO A 268 -5.70 2.92 -20.06
CA PRO A 268 -5.90 1.80 -19.14
C PRO A 268 -7.31 1.72 -18.54
N TRP A 269 -7.69 0.54 -18.08
CA TRP A 269 -8.94 0.31 -17.37
C TRP A 269 -8.73 0.55 -15.87
N ASN A 270 -9.47 1.50 -15.32
CA ASN A 270 -9.56 1.68 -13.87
C ASN A 270 -10.51 0.62 -13.32
N PRO A 271 -10.09 -0.35 -12.49
CA PRO A 271 -10.97 -1.41 -12.03
C PRO A 271 -11.95 -0.96 -10.94
N ARG A 272 -11.89 0.31 -10.50
CA ARG A 272 -12.79 0.87 -9.48
C ARG A 272 -14.21 1.06 -10.03
N ALA A 273 -15.19 0.95 -9.14
CA ALA A 273 -16.60 1.20 -9.42
C ALA A 273 -17.11 0.35 -10.62
N ASP A 274 -17.77 0.99 -11.58
CA ASP A 274 -18.29 0.37 -12.80
C ASP A 274 -17.20 -0.09 -13.80
N GLY A 275 -15.94 0.31 -13.63
CA GLY A 275 -14.83 -0.02 -14.53
C GLY A 275 -14.66 0.91 -15.73
N TYR A 276 -15.58 1.86 -15.94
CA TYR A 276 -15.60 2.75 -17.11
C TYR A 276 -15.27 4.22 -16.77
N GLN A 277 -14.84 4.48 -15.53
CA GLN A 277 -14.32 5.79 -15.12
C GLN A 277 -13.13 6.23 -15.99
N ARG A 278 -13.09 7.51 -16.34
CA ARG A 278 -12.01 8.12 -17.14
C ARG A 278 -10.72 8.18 -16.32
N VAL A 279 -9.60 7.99 -16.99
CA VAL A 279 -8.25 8.16 -16.43
C VAL A 279 -7.42 9.15 -17.24
N ILE A 280 -6.68 10.01 -16.55
CA ILE A 280 -5.91 11.12 -17.13
C ILE A 280 -4.56 11.29 -16.41
N GLY A 281 -3.57 11.84 -17.13
CA GLY A 281 -2.28 12.23 -16.56
C GLY A 281 -1.25 11.11 -16.39
N GLY A 282 -0.05 11.53 -15.98
CA GLY A 282 1.17 10.72 -15.96
C GLY A 282 1.14 9.48 -15.08
N ALA A 283 0.37 9.49 -14.01
CA ALA A 283 0.28 8.40 -13.04
C ALA A 283 -0.68 7.26 -13.44
N THR A 284 -1.38 7.37 -14.57
CA THR A 284 -2.52 6.52 -14.92
C THR A 284 -2.23 5.01 -14.84
N GLY A 285 -1.26 4.49 -15.60
CA GLY A 285 -0.98 3.05 -15.63
C GLY A 285 -0.43 2.53 -14.30
N ALA A 286 0.33 3.36 -13.57
CA ALA A 286 0.82 3.03 -12.23
C ALA A 286 -0.35 2.89 -11.22
N GLY A 287 -1.38 3.74 -11.34
CA GLY A 287 -2.61 3.63 -10.56
C GLY A 287 -3.45 2.41 -10.94
N ALA A 288 -3.69 2.22 -12.25
CA ALA A 288 -4.49 1.11 -12.77
C ALA A 288 -3.88 -0.27 -12.42
N ALA A 289 -2.56 -0.41 -12.57
CA ALA A 289 -1.84 -1.63 -12.19
C ALA A 289 -1.95 -1.92 -10.69
N LEU A 290 -1.82 -0.91 -9.82
CA LEU A 290 -1.95 -1.09 -8.37
C LEU A 290 -3.39 -1.37 -7.91
N ALA A 291 -4.38 -0.79 -8.56
CA ALA A 291 -5.78 -1.08 -8.28
C ALA A 291 -6.21 -2.47 -8.81
N SER A 292 -5.51 -3.03 -9.81
CA SER A 292 -5.86 -4.31 -10.44
C SER A 292 -5.08 -5.50 -9.88
N TYR A 293 -3.79 -5.35 -9.56
CA TYR A 293 -2.88 -6.48 -9.41
C TYR A 293 -2.30 -6.63 -8.00
N GLU A 294 -2.75 -7.67 -7.30
CA GLU A 294 -2.27 -8.02 -5.95
C GLU A 294 -0.78 -8.37 -5.92
N TRP A 295 -0.27 -8.97 -7.00
CA TRP A 295 1.12 -9.37 -7.14
C TRP A 295 2.11 -8.20 -7.23
N LEU A 296 1.63 -6.99 -7.54
CA LEU A 296 2.42 -5.75 -7.58
C LEU A 296 2.35 -5.04 -6.22
N ALA A 297 3.50 -4.71 -5.62
CA ALA A 297 3.54 -4.11 -4.28
C ALA A 297 3.39 -2.57 -4.28
N ALA A 298 4.02 -1.92 -5.25
CA ALA A 298 4.00 -0.46 -5.41
C ALA A 298 4.28 -0.06 -6.87
N ALA A 299 4.00 1.20 -7.21
CA ALA A 299 4.30 1.77 -8.51
C ALA A 299 4.69 3.25 -8.37
N LEU A 300 5.58 3.68 -9.26
CA LEU A 300 6.07 5.05 -9.34
C LEU A 300 5.47 5.78 -10.56
N ALA A 301 5.41 7.10 -10.49
CA ALA A 301 5.04 8.00 -11.57
C ALA A 301 5.97 9.22 -11.59
N VAL A 302 6.12 9.88 -12.75
CA VAL A 302 6.65 11.25 -12.82
C VAL A 302 5.48 12.21 -12.66
N GLU A 303 5.37 12.80 -11.47
CA GLU A 303 4.26 13.65 -11.02
C GLU A 303 4.55 15.13 -11.37
N GLY A 304 4.72 15.39 -12.66
CA GLY A 304 5.09 16.69 -13.21
C GLY A 304 3.99 17.44 -13.95
N ARG A 305 2.73 16.96 -13.87
CA ARG A 305 1.56 17.43 -14.64
C ARG A 305 0.36 17.56 -13.69
N ILE A 306 -0.54 18.55 -13.89
CA ILE A 306 -1.54 18.99 -12.87
C ILE A 306 -2.60 17.92 -12.52
N ASP A 307 -2.67 16.87 -13.32
CA ASP A 307 -3.65 15.80 -13.28
C ASP A 307 -3.34 14.80 -12.12
N GLY A 308 -4.14 14.83 -11.04
CA GLY A 308 -3.69 14.42 -9.71
C GLY A 308 -3.39 12.93 -9.45
N LEU A 309 -2.12 12.64 -9.10
CA LEU A 309 -1.63 11.38 -8.51
C LEU A 309 -2.62 10.65 -7.59
N GLY A 310 -2.83 9.36 -7.85
CA GLY A 310 -3.54 8.41 -6.98
C GLY A 310 -5.07 8.49 -6.98
N LEU A 311 -5.65 9.67 -7.22
CA LEU A 311 -7.04 10.01 -6.89
C LEU A 311 -8.09 9.08 -7.52
N SER A 312 -8.06 8.92 -8.85
CA SER A 312 -9.03 8.09 -9.59
C SER A 312 -8.96 6.61 -9.23
N HIS A 313 -7.85 6.13 -8.67
CA HIS A 313 -7.60 4.71 -8.39
C HIS A 313 -7.84 4.34 -6.92
N ALA A 314 -8.23 5.30 -6.08
CA ALA A 314 -8.46 5.11 -4.65
C ALA A 314 -7.23 4.52 -3.91
N LEU A 315 -6.03 5.03 -4.22
CA LEU A 315 -4.74 4.61 -3.64
C LEU A 315 -4.17 5.65 -2.67
N PHE A 316 -3.34 5.21 -1.73
CA PHE A 316 -2.47 6.08 -0.93
C PHE A 316 -1.32 6.58 -1.82
N SER A 317 -0.97 7.87 -1.72
CA SER A 317 0.11 8.44 -2.54
C SER A 317 0.89 9.56 -1.86
N LEU A 318 2.20 9.64 -2.15
CA LEU A 318 3.07 10.76 -1.83
C LEU A 318 3.57 11.41 -3.13
N ARG A 319 3.29 12.70 -3.32
CA ARG A 319 4.05 13.58 -4.21
C ARG A 319 5.28 14.05 -3.44
N SER A 320 6.49 13.70 -3.87
CA SER A 320 7.71 14.15 -3.17
C SER A 320 8.03 15.62 -3.43
N THR A 321 8.87 16.22 -2.59
CA THR A 321 9.51 17.52 -2.85
C THR A 321 10.30 17.45 -4.16
N PRO A 322 10.15 18.41 -5.11
CA PRO A 322 10.94 18.43 -6.33
C PRO A 322 12.45 18.37 -6.05
N ALA A 323 13.17 17.59 -6.87
CA ALA A 323 14.60 17.27 -6.73
C ALA A 323 15.05 16.55 -5.44
N SER A 324 14.15 16.18 -4.51
CA SER A 324 14.52 15.32 -3.35
C SER A 324 14.88 13.88 -3.77
N ILE A 325 14.31 13.40 -4.86
CA ILE A 325 14.65 12.14 -5.52
C ILE A 325 15.26 12.48 -6.90
N PRO A 326 16.46 11.99 -7.25
CA PRO A 326 17.10 12.29 -8.52
C PRO A 326 16.29 11.85 -9.75
N LEU A 327 16.24 12.72 -10.75
CA LEU A 327 15.50 12.53 -12.02
C LEU A 327 16.42 12.23 -13.23
N ASN A 328 17.70 11.95 -13.01
CA ASN A 328 18.63 11.53 -14.08
C ASN A 328 18.16 10.23 -14.74
N GLY A 329 18.11 10.22 -16.07
CA GLY A 329 17.49 9.17 -16.89
C GLY A 329 15.97 9.03 -16.77
N THR A 330 15.26 9.87 -16.01
CA THR A 330 13.80 10.07 -16.19
C THR A 330 13.51 11.19 -17.20
N HIS A 331 14.56 11.72 -17.83
CA HIS A 331 14.54 12.75 -18.86
C HIS A 331 15.37 12.26 -20.06
N PHE A 332 14.90 12.51 -21.29
CA PHE A 332 15.42 11.82 -22.48
C PHE A 332 16.61 12.51 -23.18
N TYR A 333 16.98 13.73 -22.78
CA TYR A 333 18.18 14.42 -23.31
C TYR A 333 19.47 13.61 -23.07
N GLU A 334 19.53 12.90 -21.93
CA GLU A 334 20.69 12.16 -21.43
C GLU A 334 21.00 10.88 -22.23
N LEU A 335 20.15 10.52 -23.20
CA LEU A 335 20.09 9.18 -23.83
C LEU A 335 20.27 9.14 -25.35
N TYR A 336 20.31 10.28 -26.05
CA TYR A 336 20.40 10.29 -27.52
C TYR A 336 21.58 11.09 -28.10
N LEU A 337 22.19 12.00 -27.34
CA LEU A 337 23.33 12.83 -27.79
C LEU A 337 24.40 12.99 -26.71
N SER A 338 25.06 11.88 -26.34
CA SER A 338 26.22 11.92 -25.45
C SER A 338 27.43 12.61 -26.11
N THR A 339 27.59 13.94 -25.94
CA THR A 339 28.86 14.70 -25.92
C THR A 339 28.64 16.19 -25.59
N ILE A 340 27.47 16.78 -25.88
CA ILE A 340 27.26 18.25 -25.80
C ILE A 340 26.06 18.58 -24.87
N PHE A 341 26.17 19.67 -24.10
CA PHE A 341 25.15 20.21 -23.16
C PHE A 341 24.83 19.42 -21.87
N TRP A 342 25.86 19.11 -21.09
CA TRP A 342 25.71 18.82 -19.64
C TRP A 342 25.13 20.00 -18.82
N THR A 343 25.10 21.20 -19.40
CA THR A 343 24.88 22.50 -18.74
C THR A 343 23.46 23.09 -18.83
N LEU A 344 22.45 22.33 -19.30
CA LEU A 344 21.04 22.75 -19.30
C LEU A 344 20.18 22.00 -18.24
N THR A 345 20.83 21.34 -17.29
CA THR A 345 20.20 20.44 -16.29
C THR A 345 19.76 21.13 -15.00
N THR A 346 19.93 22.46 -14.91
CA THR A 346 19.40 23.27 -13.80
C THR A 346 17.93 23.62 -14.02
N ASP A 347 17.14 23.51 -12.95
CA ASP A 347 15.82 24.13 -12.80
C ASP A 347 14.66 23.54 -13.65
N ARG A 348 14.42 22.23 -13.55
CA ARG A 348 13.04 21.69 -13.67
C ARG A 348 12.31 21.90 -12.34
N LEU A 349 11.38 22.84 -12.30
CA LEU A 349 10.91 23.43 -11.03
C LEU A 349 9.59 22.86 -10.48
N TYR A 350 8.96 21.90 -11.16
CA TYR A 350 7.67 21.29 -10.79
C TYR A 350 7.62 19.76 -10.90
N ASP A 351 8.44 19.18 -11.77
CA ASP A 351 8.57 17.73 -11.91
C ASP A 351 9.11 17.11 -10.63
N THR A 352 8.51 15.99 -10.22
CA THR A 352 8.87 15.25 -9.01
C THR A 352 8.39 13.80 -9.15
N ILE A 353 8.68 12.95 -8.16
CA ILE A 353 8.21 11.57 -8.14
C ILE A 353 6.88 11.47 -7.38
N GLY A 354 5.94 10.76 -7.99
CA GLY A 354 4.75 10.24 -7.33
C GLY A 354 5.00 8.80 -6.89
N LEU A 355 4.92 8.54 -5.60
CA LEU A 355 4.92 7.18 -5.04
C LEU A 355 3.48 6.77 -4.73
N MET A 356 3.06 5.56 -5.13
CA MET A 356 1.73 5.03 -4.85
C MET A 356 1.79 3.60 -4.29
N GLY A 357 0.81 3.26 -3.45
CA GLY A 357 0.67 1.92 -2.89
C GLY A 357 -0.74 1.62 -2.36
N ARG A 358 -1.08 0.34 -2.26
CA ARG A 358 -2.32 -0.15 -1.62
C ARG A 358 -2.29 -0.09 -0.10
N THR A 359 -1.13 0.10 0.53
CA THR A 359 -1.01 0.21 1.99
C THR A 359 -0.16 1.41 2.38
N LEU A 360 -0.58 2.11 3.44
CA LEU A 360 0.15 3.28 3.92
C LEU A 360 1.51 2.90 4.51
N ALA A 361 1.62 1.73 5.15
CA ALA A 361 2.89 1.18 5.63
C ALA A 361 3.86 0.77 4.48
N GLY A 362 3.34 0.27 3.36
CA GLY A 362 4.13 -0.01 2.16
C GLY A 362 4.64 1.28 1.50
N LEU A 363 3.78 2.30 1.42
CA LEU A 363 4.15 3.64 0.98
C LEU A 363 5.23 4.26 1.88
N SER A 364 5.10 4.16 3.22
CA SER A 364 6.15 4.58 4.17
C SER A 364 7.48 3.91 3.88
N ARG A 365 7.53 2.58 3.70
CA ARG A 365 8.78 1.84 3.48
C ARG A 365 9.53 2.32 2.24
N ILE A 366 8.83 2.53 1.13
CA ILE A 366 9.44 2.97 -0.12
C ILE A 366 9.83 4.44 -0.05
N ALA A 367 9.00 5.29 0.57
CA ALA A 367 9.33 6.69 0.81
C ALA A 367 10.62 6.80 1.66
N SER A 368 10.72 6.13 2.81
CA SER A 368 11.92 6.15 3.65
C SER A 368 13.15 5.64 2.90
N ALA A 369 13.07 4.52 2.18
CA ALA A 369 14.21 3.99 1.43
C ALA A 369 14.72 4.93 0.31
N LEU A 370 13.84 5.78 -0.24
CA LEU A 370 14.18 6.75 -1.30
C LEU A 370 14.51 8.17 -0.79
N LEU A 371 14.04 8.55 0.40
CA LEU A 371 14.16 9.93 0.93
C LEU A 371 15.05 10.06 2.16
N THR A 372 15.28 8.98 2.92
CA THR A 372 16.28 8.99 4.01
C THR A 372 17.67 9.12 3.40
N ASN A 373 18.41 10.15 3.84
CA ASN A 373 19.82 10.29 3.51
C ASN A 373 20.66 9.35 4.40
N PRO A 374 21.67 8.64 3.87
CA PRO A 374 22.48 7.70 4.66
C PRO A 374 23.25 8.35 5.83
N ASN A 375 23.37 9.69 5.82
CA ASN A 375 24.02 10.47 6.87
C ASN A 375 23.03 11.37 7.67
N GLY A 376 21.71 11.12 7.63
CA GLY A 376 20.69 12.09 8.06
C GLY A 376 19.51 11.58 8.91
N SER A 377 19.76 11.41 10.21
CA SER A 377 18.83 11.49 11.38
C SER A 377 17.39 10.91 11.31
N SER A 378 17.14 9.95 12.20
CA SER A 378 15.86 9.59 12.86
C SER A 378 14.72 8.98 12.02
N ASP A 379 14.37 7.73 12.34
CA ASP A 379 13.12 7.07 11.88
C ASP A 379 11.83 7.73 12.39
N ASN A 380 11.93 8.51 13.47
CA ASN A 380 10.83 9.30 14.03
C ASN A 380 11.05 10.79 13.71
N PRO A 381 10.39 11.36 12.69
CA PRO A 381 10.31 12.80 12.50
C PRO A 381 9.35 13.42 13.55
N PRO A 382 9.59 14.66 14.00
CA PRO A 382 8.74 15.31 15.00
C PRO A 382 7.32 15.58 14.45
N PRO A 383 6.27 15.56 15.30
CA PRO A 383 4.93 15.97 14.89
C PRO A 383 4.85 17.47 14.58
N PRO A 384 3.86 17.91 13.77
CA PRO A 384 3.66 19.33 13.48
C PRO A 384 3.14 20.06 14.73
N LYS A 385 3.64 21.29 14.96
CA LYS A 385 3.19 22.16 16.08
C LYS A 385 2.05 23.11 15.68
N ARG A 386 1.57 23.02 14.43
CA ARG A 386 0.46 23.81 13.90
C ARG A 386 -0.16 23.07 12.73
N ILE A 387 -1.49 23.12 12.62
CA ILE A 387 -2.22 22.61 11.46
C ILE A 387 -3.03 23.76 10.87
N VAL A 388 -2.84 24.02 9.57
CA VAL A 388 -3.55 25.07 8.82
C VAL A 388 -4.48 24.44 7.78
N TRP A 389 -5.72 24.91 7.72
CA TRP A 389 -6.67 24.64 6.62
C TRP A 389 -6.95 25.97 5.89
N PRO A 390 -6.51 26.11 4.61
CA PRO A 390 -6.95 27.19 3.74
C PRO A 390 -8.45 27.08 3.45
N VAL A 391 -9.27 28.05 3.87
CA VAL A 391 -10.73 28.00 3.66
C VAL A 391 -11.18 28.53 2.29
N ASP A 392 -10.30 29.21 1.57
CA ASP A 392 -10.52 29.76 0.22
C ASP A 392 -9.85 28.93 -0.89
N ALA A 393 -9.50 27.68 -0.60
CA ALA A 393 -9.24 26.65 -1.62
C ALA A 393 -10.52 25.81 -1.85
N GLU A 394 -10.89 25.61 -3.12
CA GLU A 394 -12.18 25.10 -3.58
C GLU A 394 -12.36 23.58 -3.37
N VAL A 395 -13.48 23.14 -2.79
CA VAL A 395 -13.88 21.73 -2.66
C VAL A 395 -15.41 21.57 -2.81
N PRO A 396 -15.91 20.47 -3.40
CA PRO A 396 -17.33 20.13 -3.49
C PRO A 396 -18.05 20.01 -2.13
N GLU A 397 -19.35 20.34 -2.13
CA GLU A 397 -20.19 20.39 -0.93
C GLU A 397 -20.36 19.02 -0.22
N ASP A 398 -20.27 17.91 -0.94
CA ASP A 398 -20.30 16.57 -0.31
C ASP A 398 -19.00 16.22 0.41
N ASP A 399 -17.85 16.55 -0.18
CA ASP A 399 -16.54 16.24 0.39
C ASP A 399 -16.31 17.11 1.66
N HIS A 400 -16.87 18.33 1.69
CA HIS A 400 -16.99 19.17 2.90
C HIS A 400 -17.69 18.46 4.07
N LYS A 401 -18.59 17.49 3.86
CA LYS A 401 -19.32 16.81 4.94
C LYS A 401 -18.43 15.83 5.71
N LEU A 402 -17.43 15.25 5.04
CA LEU A 402 -16.49 14.28 5.63
C LEU A 402 -15.15 14.90 6.06
N ALA A 403 -14.74 16.04 5.49
CA ALA A 403 -13.53 16.76 5.92
C ALA A 403 -13.44 17.02 7.46
N PRO A 404 -14.52 17.33 8.21
CA PRO A 404 -14.50 17.44 9.67
C PRO A 404 -14.13 16.15 10.42
N LEU A 405 -14.22 14.97 9.80
CA LEU A 405 -13.73 13.72 10.37
C LEU A 405 -12.20 13.64 10.25
N PHE A 406 -11.67 13.90 9.05
CA PHE A 406 -10.22 13.91 8.79
C PHE A 406 -9.51 14.96 9.65
N LEU A 407 -10.06 16.18 9.74
CA LEU A 407 -9.52 17.22 10.61
C LEU A 407 -9.41 16.78 12.08
N ARG A 408 -10.40 16.07 12.62
CA ARG A 408 -10.39 15.62 14.03
C ARG A 408 -9.31 14.58 14.33
N ILE A 409 -8.92 13.74 13.36
CA ILE A 409 -7.83 12.78 13.59
C ILE A 409 -6.47 13.49 13.62
N LEU A 410 -6.26 14.51 12.79
CA LEU A 410 -5.04 15.33 12.78
C LEU A 410 -4.94 16.19 14.05
N GLU A 411 -6.04 16.81 14.50
CA GLU A 411 -6.07 17.55 15.78
C GLU A 411 -5.70 16.67 16.98
N ARG A 412 -6.16 15.42 16.99
CA ARG A 412 -5.92 14.45 18.07
C ARG A 412 -4.57 13.73 17.93
N GLU A 413 -3.88 13.86 16.81
CA GLU A 413 -2.52 13.32 16.63
C GLU A 413 -1.46 14.35 17.00
N SER A 414 -1.68 15.61 16.63
CA SER A 414 -0.77 16.71 16.95
C SER A 414 -0.95 17.29 18.36
N ASP A 415 -2.08 17.01 19.03
CA ASP A 415 -2.62 17.78 20.17
C ASP A 415 -2.87 19.29 19.90
N HIS A 416 -2.80 19.73 18.63
CA HIS A 416 -3.04 21.12 18.21
C HIS A 416 -4.41 21.27 17.52
N LYS A 417 -5.04 22.44 17.65
CA LYS A 417 -6.28 22.77 16.93
C LYS A 417 -5.99 23.11 15.46
N VAL A 418 -6.93 22.79 14.56
CA VAL A 418 -6.85 23.20 13.15
C VAL A 418 -7.21 24.67 13.01
N GLU A 419 -6.24 25.47 12.61
CA GLU A 419 -6.40 26.89 12.29
C GLU A 419 -7.03 27.03 10.90
N ARG A 420 -8.13 27.79 10.81
CA ARG A 420 -8.77 28.13 9.53
C ARG A 420 -8.24 29.47 9.05
N VAL A 421 -7.52 29.45 7.92
CA VAL A 421 -6.87 30.63 7.35
C VAL A 421 -7.53 30.96 6.01
N ASN A 422 -7.86 32.23 5.80
CA ASN A 422 -8.29 32.74 4.50
C ASN A 422 -7.09 33.44 3.85
N MET A 423 -6.50 32.83 2.82
CA MET A 423 -5.28 33.30 2.18
C MET A 423 -5.49 34.61 1.43
N THR A 424 -6.66 34.79 0.82
CA THR A 424 -7.03 36.01 0.10
C THR A 424 -7.17 37.21 1.06
N ALA A 425 -7.73 37.01 2.24
CA ALA A 425 -7.80 38.03 3.29
C ALA A 425 -6.42 38.35 3.87
N ALA A 426 -5.62 37.33 4.21
CA ALA A 426 -4.26 37.51 4.69
C ALA A 426 -3.37 38.25 3.67
N TRP A 427 -3.57 38.01 2.37
CA TRP A 427 -2.86 38.74 1.30
C TRP A 427 -3.29 40.21 1.21
N ALA A 428 -4.56 40.51 1.49
CA ALA A 428 -5.05 41.89 1.53
C ALA A 428 -4.56 42.66 2.78
N GLU A 429 -4.36 41.97 3.91
CA GLU A 429 -3.83 42.55 5.13
C GLU A 429 -2.29 42.71 5.11
N HIS A 430 -1.58 41.75 4.52
CA HIS A 430 -0.11 41.72 4.44
C HIS A 430 0.39 41.58 2.98
N PRO A 431 0.05 42.51 2.07
CA PRO A 431 0.42 42.40 0.66
C PRO A 431 1.94 42.59 0.45
N PRO A 432 2.62 41.73 -0.33
CA PRO A 432 4.01 41.96 -0.71
C PRO A 432 4.12 43.16 -1.65
N SER A 433 5.17 43.98 -1.50
CA SER A 433 5.32 45.24 -2.25
C SER A 433 5.46 45.02 -3.76
N GLU A 434 6.00 43.87 -4.16
CA GLU A 434 6.13 43.42 -5.54
C GLU A 434 4.77 43.16 -6.21
N ALA A 435 3.69 42.96 -5.44
CA ALA A 435 2.34 42.76 -5.97
C ALA A 435 1.64 44.06 -6.39
N LYS A 436 2.14 45.23 -5.97
CA LYS A 436 1.64 46.56 -6.42
C LYS A 436 0.12 46.72 -6.31
N GLY A 437 -0.48 46.18 -5.24
CA GLY A 437 -1.93 46.22 -4.98
C GLY A 437 -2.78 45.17 -5.71
N GLN A 438 -2.17 44.21 -6.43
CA GLN A 438 -2.90 43.07 -7.00
C GLN A 438 -3.37 42.10 -5.90
N SER A 439 -4.58 41.56 -6.05
CA SER A 439 -5.06 40.46 -5.21
C SER A 439 -4.26 39.18 -5.45
N LEU A 440 -4.25 38.28 -4.46
CA LEU A 440 -3.56 36.98 -4.51
C LEU A 440 -3.80 36.26 -5.84
N HIS A 441 -5.07 36.02 -6.14
CA HIS A 441 -5.54 35.36 -7.36
C HIS A 441 -5.07 36.06 -8.64
N ALA A 442 -5.07 37.40 -8.70
CA ALA A 442 -4.62 38.14 -9.88
C ALA A 442 -3.09 38.09 -10.08
N TYR A 443 -2.32 38.17 -9.00
CA TYR A 443 -0.85 38.15 -9.03
C TYR A 443 -0.28 36.81 -9.52
N ILE A 444 -0.91 35.70 -9.10
CA ILE A 444 -0.45 34.33 -9.38
C ILE A 444 -1.09 33.71 -10.62
N LYS A 445 -2.26 34.21 -11.09
CA LYS A 445 -3.20 33.58 -12.03
C LYS A 445 -2.56 32.73 -13.13
N ASP A 446 -1.63 33.35 -13.85
CA ASP A 446 -0.99 32.78 -15.03
C ASP A 446 0.38 32.18 -14.71
N SER A 447 1.01 32.57 -13.60
CA SER A 447 2.44 32.35 -13.36
C SER A 447 2.82 30.88 -13.24
N ALA A 448 2.09 30.10 -12.43
CA ALA A 448 2.36 28.67 -12.29
C ALA A 448 2.15 27.93 -13.62
N PHE A 449 1.04 28.18 -14.31
CA PHE A 449 0.68 27.46 -15.54
C PHE A 449 1.52 27.87 -16.75
N ARG A 450 1.91 29.15 -16.89
CA ARG A 450 2.79 29.61 -17.97
C ARG A 450 4.23 29.17 -17.78
N SER A 451 4.77 29.21 -16.55
CA SER A 451 6.08 28.61 -16.28
C SER A 451 6.09 27.11 -16.61
N PHE A 452 5.08 26.37 -16.13
CA PHE A 452 4.89 24.97 -16.47
C PHE A 452 4.81 24.73 -17.99
N CYS A 453 4.01 25.50 -18.73
CA CYS A 453 3.86 25.33 -20.17
C CYS A 453 5.16 25.64 -20.94
N TYR A 454 5.93 26.64 -20.51
CA TYR A 454 7.25 26.96 -21.07
C TYR A 454 8.22 25.80 -20.88
N ASP A 455 8.36 25.30 -19.64
CA ASP A 455 9.21 24.15 -19.31
C ASP A 455 8.80 22.92 -20.13
N PHE A 456 7.49 22.61 -20.18
CA PHE A 456 6.91 21.49 -20.92
C PHE A 456 6.99 21.63 -22.44
N TYR A 457 7.04 22.85 -22.99
CA TYR A 457 7.34 23.05 -24.41
C TYR A 457 8.80 22.75 -24.67
N HIS A 458 9.72 23.48 -24.04
CA HIS A 458 11.15 23.42 -24.32
C HIS A 458 11.79 22.07 -23.96
N GLU A 459 11.20 21.30 -23.03
CA GLU A 459 11.55 19.89 -22.76
C GLU A 459 11.66 19.01 -24.02
N TYR A 460 10.87 19.32 -25.06
CA TYR A 460 10.77 18.51 -26.28
C TYR A 460 11.26 19.25 -27.54
N ASP A 461 12.11 20.28 -27.43
CA ASP A 461 12.67 20.95 -28.61
C ASP A 461 13.46 19.97 -29.49
N ASP A 462 14.43 19.25 -28.92
CA ASP A 462 15.26 18.29 -29.68
C ASP A 462 14.42 17.20 -30.36
N PHE A 463 13.38 16.70 -29.68
CA PHE A 463 12.42 15.75 -30.25
C PHE A 463 11.69 16.34 -31.46
N ARG A 464 11.17 17.57 -31.35
CA ARG A 464 10.46 18.23 -32.46
C ARG A 464 11.41 18.53 -33.62
N ASN A 465 12.63 18.96 -33.34
CA ASN A 465 13.66 19.26 -34.33
C ASN A 465 14.07 18.00 -35.11
N ALA A 466 14.52 16.96 -34.41
CA ALA A 466 14.95 15.69 -35.03
C ALA A 466 13.79 14.97 -35.75
N TYR A 467 12.55 15.09 -35.27
CA TYR A 467 11.37 14.60 -35.98
C TYR A 467 11.09 15.38 -37.28
N GLN A 468 11.19 16.71 -37.23
CA GLN A 468 11.03 17.58 -38.40
C GLN A 468 12.15 17.35 -39.43
N GLU A 469 13.39 17.11 -39.01
CA GLU A 469 14.50 16.75 -39.89
C GLU A 469 14.26 15.36 -40.54
N SER A 470 13.91 14.35 -39.75
CA SER A 470 13.74 12.97 -40.21
C SER A 470 12.51 12.76 -41.10
N TYR A 471 11.40 13.46 -40.82
CA TYR A 471 10.10 13.22 -41.46
C TYR A 471 9.53 14.42 -42.23
N GLN A 472 10.23 15.56 -42.27
CA GLN A 472 9.85 16.78 -42.99
C GLN A 472 8.45 17.33 -42.62
N LYS A 473 7.99 17.02 -41.40
CA LYS A 473 6.70 17.44 -40.82
C LYS A 473 6.81 17.51 -39.29
N THR A 474 5.92 18.24 -38.64
CA THR A 474 5.84 18.26 -37.17
C THR A 474 5.31 16.94 -36.59
N PRO A 475 5.71 16.55 -35.37
CA PRO A 475 5.13 15.39 -34.70
C PRO A 475 3.67 15.63 -34.32
N TYR A 476 2.86 14.57 -34.36
CA TYR A 476 1.49 14.62 -33.86
C TYR A 476 1.48 14.86 -32.35
N SER A 477 0.50 15.63 -31.88
CA SER A 477 0.25 15.92 -30.46
C SER A 477 -1.25 16.01 -30.20
N GLU A 478 -1.70 15.43 -29.09
CA GLU A 478 -3.10 15.48 -28.64
C GLU A 478 -3.54 16.91 -28.28
N ALA A 479 -4.84 17.17 -28.19
CA ALA A 479 -5.36 18.54 -28.03
C ALA A 479 -4.85 19.23 -26.76
N THR A 480 -4.81 18.53 -25.62
CA THR A 480 -4.24 19.04 -24.36
C THR A 480 -2.73 19.31 -24.49
N ILE A 481 -1.99 18.46 -25.21
CA ILE A 481 -0.56 18.66 -25.46
C ILE A 481 -0.34 19.91 -26.30
N LYS A 482 -1.03 20.00 -27.45
CA LYS A 482 -0.93 21.12 -28.37
C LYS A 482 -1.32 22.44 -27.69
N TYR A 483 -2.35 22.44 -26.84
CA TYR A 483 -2.75 23.60 -26.05
C TYR A 483 -1.64 24.06 -25.08
N ARG A 484 -1.10 23.13 -24.28
CA ARG A 484 0.00 23.41 -23.34
C ARG A 484 1.27 23.86 -24.08
N TRP A 485 1.60 23.26 -25.23
CA TRP A 485 2.74 23.61 -26.08
C TRP A 485 2.60 24.96 -26.78
N GLU A 486 1.46 25.29 -27.39
CA GLU A 486 1.26 26.61 -27.99
C GLU A 486 1.25 27.73 -26.95
N ILE A 487 0.89 27.47 -25.69
CA ILE A 487 1.12 28.44 -24.60
C ILE A 487 2.62 28.59 -24.32
N GLY A 488 3.34 27.48 -24.12
CA GLY A 488 4.78 27.50 -23.80
C GLY A 488 5.64 28.20 -24.85
N LYS A 489 5.45 27.84 -26.11
CA LYS A 489 6.05 28.44 -27.31
C LYS A 489 5.88 29.96 -27.42
N ASN A 490 4.78 30.50 -26.87
CA ASN A 490 4.47 31.93 -26.87
C ASN A 490 4.84 32.64 -25.56
N VAL A 491 5.46 31.95 -24.59
CA VAL A 491 6.07 32.55 -23.40
C VAL A 491 7.54 32.80 -23.70
N SER A 492 8.00 34.05 -23.58
CA SER A 492 9.42 34.36 -23.71
C SER A 492 10.18 34.00 -22.43
N LYS A 493 11.49 33.74 -22.52
CA LYS A 493 12.36 33.53 -21.34
C LYS A 493 12.25 34.68 -20.32
N GLN A 494 12.11 35.92 -20.78
CA GLN A 494 11.88 37.07 -19.89
C GLN A 494 10.55 37.00 -19.13
N GLN A 495 9.46 36.54 -19.78
CA GLN A 495 8.17 36.33 -19.14
C GLN A 495 8.22 35.15 -18.16
N TYR A 496 8.90 34.06 -18.54
CA TYR A 496 9.17 32.93 -17.65
C TYR A 496 9.90 33.35 -16.37
N ASP A 497 10.97 34.14 -16.50
CA ASP A 497 11.76 34.61 -15.36
C ASP A 497 10.96 35.57 -14.45
N GLU A 498 10.06 36.37 -15.03
CA GLU A 498 9.08 37.17 -14.29
C GLU A 498 8.05 36.30 -13.54
N HIS A 499 7.50 35.25 -14.17
CA HIS A 499 6.60 34.31 -13.51
C HIS A 499 7.29 33.58 -12.35
N GLN A 500 8.54 33.12 -12.52
CA GLN A 500 9.31 32.50 -11.44
C GLN A 500 9.61 33.47 -10.28
N LYS A 501 9.87 34.75 -10.56
CA LYS A 501 10.01 35.80 -9.53
C LYS A 501 8.72 35.99 -8.73
N ARG A 502 7.57 36.10 -9.38
CA ARG A 502 6.26 36.20 -8.69
C ARG A 502 5.96 34.99 -7.82
N LEU A 503 6.33 33.79 -8.29
CA LEU A 503 6.17 32.56 -7.51
C LEU A 503 7.16 32.49 -6.34
N ALA A 504 8.35 33.10 -6.45
CA ALA A 504 9.27 33.24 -5.33
C ALA A 504 8.75 34.25 -4.28
N VAL A 505 8.18 35.37 -4.71
CA VAL A 505 7.48 36.33 -3.82
C VAL A 505 6.31 35.64 -3.10
N PHE A 506 5.47 34.89 -3.82
CA PHE A 506 4.38 34.13 -3.21
C PHE A 506 4.89 33.09 -2.21
N ARG A 507 5.94 32.32 -2.53
CA ARG A 507 6.56 31.35 -1.59
C ARG A 507 7.04 32.02 -0.30
N LYS A 508 7.78 33.13 -0.41
CA LYS A 508 8.26 33.92 0.74
C LYS A 508 7.09 34.50 1.56
N TRP A 509 6.07 35.00 0.88
CA TRP A 509 4.87 35.51 1.54
C TRP A 509 4.12 34.40 2.29
N PHE A 510 3.96 33.22 1.70
CA PHE A 510 3.28 32.07 2.32
C PHE A 510 4.06 31.55 3.53
N ASP A 511 5.39 31.47 3.43
CA ASP A 511 6.31 31.13 4.51
C ASP A 511 6.14 32.07 5.73
N THR A 512 6.11 33.39 5.50
CA THR A 512 5.99 34.39 6.56
C THR A 512 4.58 34.47 7.17
N ASN A 513 3.52 34.38 6.35
CA ASN A 513 2.15 34.74 6.77
C ASN A 513 1.20 33.56 6.95
N ILE A 514 1.46 32.41 6.31
CA ILE A 514 0.52 31.27 6.29
C ILE A 514 1.11 30.06 7.02
N ALA A 515 2.24 29.52 6.54
CA ALA A 515 2.87 28.34 7.13
C ALA A 515 4.36 28.27 6.74
N ALA A 516 5.23 28.27 7.75
CA ALA A 516 6.68 28.19 7.57
C ALA A 516 7.10 27.01 6.70
N GLN A 517 7.91 27.28 5.68
CA GLN A 517 8.36 26.35 4.64
C GLN A 517 9.66 25.63 5.02
N THR A 518 9.88 25.39 6.31
CA THR A 518 11.05 24.68 6.85
C THR A 518 10.64 23.71 7.96
N VAL A 519 11.46 22.68 8.16
CA VAL A 519 11.46 21.86 9.39
C VAL A 519 12.57 22.37 10.29
N SER A 520 12.26 22.67 11.54
CA SER A 520 13.22 23.19 12.52
C SER A 520 13.14 22.45 13.86
N SER A 521 14.05 22.74 14.80
CA SER A 521 13.91 22.38 16.22
C SER A 521 12.59 22.89 16.83
N ASP A 522 12.08 24.00 16.30
CA ASP A 522 10.82 24.59 16.71
C ASP A 522 9.61 23.95 16.01
N GLY A 523 9.82 22.93 15.19
CA GLY A 523 8.79 22.09 14.57
C GLY A 523 8.56 22.42 13.09
N TRP A 524 7.39 22.02 12.59
CA TRP A 524 6.88 22.33 11.26
C TRP A 524 5.36 22.56 11.30
N THR A 525 4.80 23.16 10.24
CA THR A 525 3.35 23.37 10.07
C THR A 525 2.81 22.40 9.04
N ALA A 526 1.77 21.63 9.40
CA ALA A 526 1.03 20.81 8.46
C ALA A 526 -0.05 21.66 7.77
N VAL A 527 -0.04 21.73 6.44
CA VAL A 527 -1.11 22.38 5.67
C VAL A 527 -2.02 21.30 5.14
N VAL A 528 -3.27 21.25 5.61
CA VAL A 528 -4.28 20.37 5.06
C VAL A 528 -4.72 20.95 3.73
N VAL A 529 -4.46 20.26 2.63
CA VAL A 529 -4.85 20.71 1.29
C VAL A 529 -6.27 20.23 1.04
N PRO A 530 -7.24 21.12 0.84
CA PRO A 530 -8.59 20.74 0.45
C PRO A 530 -8.53 20.13 -0.96
N LEU A 531 -8.96 18.88 -1.11
CA LEU A 531 -9.00 18.18 -2.40
C LEU A 531 -10.44 17.98 -2.85
N SER A 532 -10.69 18.29 -4.11
CA SER A 532 -11.91 17.93 -4.81
C SER A 532 -11.79 16.52 -5.40
N SER A 533 -12.72 15.63 -5.05
CA SER A 533 -13.13 14.60 -6.00
C SER A 533 -14.17 15.25 -6.90
N GLU A 534 -13.82 15.47 -8.17
CA GLU A 534 -14.84 15.61 -9.21
C GLU A 534 -15.77 14.37 -9.19
N GLY A 535 -16.97 14.52 -9.76
CA GLY A 535 -17.92 13.41 -9.86
C GLY A 535 -17.40 12.27 -10.76
N PRO A 536 -18.15 11.16 -10.88
CA PRO A 536 -17.81 10.11 -11.83
C PRO A 536 -17.78 10.68 -13.26
N THR A 537 -16.58 10.76 -13.84
CA THR A 537 -16.36 11.10 -15.25
C THR A 537 -16.04 9.81 -15.99
N TYR A 538 -16.53 9.64 -17.22
CA TYR A 538 -16.53 8.35 -17.90
C TYR A 538 -15.71 8.35 -19.19
N ARG A 539 -15.25 7.17 -19.61
CA ARG A 539 -14.36 7.00 -20.78
C ARG A 539 -15.06 7.07 -22.14
N ASP A 540 -16.39 7.03 -22.17
CA ASP A 540 -17.25 7.17 -23.35
C ASP A 540 -17.66 8.63 -23.63
N GLU A 541 -17.55 9.51 -22.64
CA GLU A 541 -17.68 10.96 -22.81
C GLU A 541 -16.48 11.53 -23.59
N PRO A 542 -16.66 12.60 -24.39
CA PRO A 542 -15.54 13.34 -24.97
C PRO A 542 -14.69 13.99 -23.87
N PRO A 543 -13.34 14.02 -23.99
CA PRO A 543 -12.49 14.79 -23.10
C PRO A 543 -12.88 16.27 -23.06
N ALA A 544 -12.82 16.88 -21.88
CA ALA A 544 -13.11 18.31 -21.72
C ALA A 544 -12.12 19.18 -22.51
N THR A 545 -12.61 20.27 -23.12
CA THR A 545 -11.80 21.22 -23.87
C THR A 545 -10.58 21.69 -23.06
N PRO A 546 -9.35 21.61 -23.60
CA PRO A 546 -8.14 22.00 -22.87
C PRO A 546 -8.21 23.43 -22.31
N SER A 547 -7.98 23.53 -21.00
CA SER A 547 -8.04 24.78 -20.24
C SER A 547 -6.82 24.95 -19.33
N ARG A 548 -6.63 26.18 -18.84
CA ARG A 548 -5.82 26.45 -17.64
C ARG A 548 -6.53 25.79 -16.45
N PRO A 549 -5.83 25.07 -15.55
CA PRO A 549 -6.39 24.63 -14.29
C PRO A 549 -6.88 25.81 -13.44
N ASP A 550 -7.98 25.62 -12.74
CA ASP A 550 -8.53 26.58 -11.78
C ASP A 550 -8.10 26.25 -10.33
N GLY A 551 -8.57 27.04 -9.36
CA GLY A 551 -8.15 26.95 -7.96
C GLY A 551 -6.70 27.38 -7.66
N LEU A 552 -6.25 27.09 -6.43
CA LEU A 552 -4.90 27.36 -5.93
C LEU A 552 -4.07 26.06 -5.91
N LEU A 553 -3.13 25.91 -6.85
CA LEU A 553 -2.25 24.74 -6.95
C LEU A 553 -1.12 24.79 -5.88
N LEU A 554 -1.47 24.76 -4.59
CA LEU A 554 -0.54 25.06 -3.49
C LEU A 554 0.72 24.16 -3.47
N PRO A 555 0.64 22.82 -3.52
CA PRO A 555 1.83 21.95 -3.49
C PRO A 555 2.80 22.20 -4.65
N TRP A 556 2.26 22.61 -5.80
CA TRP A 556 3.04 22.98 -6.99
C TRP A 556 3.72 24.34 -6.83
N MET A 557 2.96 25.36 -6.46
CA MET A 557 3.46 26.73 -6.32
C MET A 557 4.53 26.84 -5.23
N LEU A 558 4.34 26.09 -4.15
CA LEU A 558 5.24 26.03 -3.00
C LEU A 558 6.40 25.04 -3.19
N ARG A 559 6.33 24.14 -4.17
CA ARG A 559 7.25 23.00 -4.37
C ARG A 559 7.33 22.10 -3.13
N ALA A 560 6.17 21.86 -2.53
CA ALA A 560 6.00 21.15 -1.28
C ALA A 560 5.59 19.68 -1.52
N PRO A 561 5.95 18.76 -0.60
CA PRO A 561 5.51 17.38 -0.64
C PRO A 561 4.06 17.26 -0.19
N GLU A 562 3.31 16.32 -0.76
CA GLU A 562 1.88 16.16 -0.50
C GLU A 562 1.52 14.69 -0.30
N VAL A 563 0.96 14.37 0.87
CA VAL A 563 0.49 13.02 1.23
C VAL A 563 -1.02 12.98 1.09
N ARG A 564 -1.51 12.22 0.11
CA ARG A 564 -2.94 12.00 -0.14
C ARG A 564 -3.34 10.62 0.33
N VAL A 565 -4.39 10.56 1.15
CA VAL A 565 -4.92 9.31 1.69
C VAL A 565 -6.43 9.19 1.41
N PRO A 566 -6.88 8.12 0.74
CA PRO A 566 -8.30 7.78 0.75
C PRO A 566 -8.64 7.31 2.18
N PHE A 567 -9.69 7.87 2.79
CA PHE A 567 -10.06 7.53 4.17
C PHE A 567 -11.51 7.05 4.31
N ALA A 568 -12.33 7.29 3.29
CA ALA A 568 -13.73 6.91 3.20
C ALA A 568 -14.12 6.74 1.72
N HIS A 569 -15.37 6.36 1.49
CA HIS A 569 -16.00 6.40 0.17
C HIS A 569 -17.41 6.99 0.24
N LEU A 570 -17.90 7.52 -0.87
CA LEU A 570 -19.27 8.01 -1.04
C LEU A 570 -19.95 7.24 -2.17
N PRO A 571 -21.20 6.77 -1.97
CA PRO A 571 -21.93 6.06 -2.99
C PRO A 571 -22.47 7.01 -4.08
N TYR A 572 -22.60 6.51 -5.30
CA TYR A 572 -23.29 7.15 -6.42
C TYR A 572 -23.99 6.11 -7.29
N GLU A 573 -25.09 6.46 -7.97
CA GLU A 573 -25.70 5.58 -8.97
C GLU A 573 -24.94 5.70 -10.30
N SER A 574 -24.33 4.60 -10.78
CA SER A 574 -23.59 4.61 -12.04
C SER A 574 -24.50 4.45 -13.24
N ARG A 575 -24.36 5.35 -14.21
CA ARG A 575 -25.05 5.27 -15.50
C ARG A 575 -24.54 4.13 -16.39
N ILE A 576 -23.44 3.48 -16.02
CA ILE A 576 -22.85 2.35 -16.77
C ILE A 576 -23.28 1.02 -16.19
N SER A 577 -23.11 0.80 -14.88
CA SER A 577 -23.45 -0.49 -14.26
C SER A 577 -24.94 -0.62 -13.88
N GLY A 578 -25.68 0.49 -13.86
CA GLY A 578 -27.08 0.53 -13.40
C GLY A 578 -27.23 0.22 -11.91
N LYS A 579 -26.17 0.46 -11.13
CA LYS A 579 -26.05 0.11 -9.72
C LYS A 579 -25.40 1.23 -8.93
N LYS A 580 -25.60 1.18 -7.62
CA LYS A 580 -24.79 1.85 -6.61
C LYS A 580 -23.32 1.43 -6.74
N GLU A 581 -22.49 2.40 -7.12
CA GLU A 581 -21.04 2.37 -7.14
C GLU A 581 -20.48 3.33 -6.08
N TYR A 582 -19.16 3.40 -5.94
CA TYR A 582 -18.50 4.15 -4.87
C TYR A 582 -17.30 4.96 -5.39
N ARG A 583 -17.24 6.25 -5.05
CA ARG A 583 -16.05 7.12 -5.25
C ARG A 583 -15.28 7.28 -3.93
N ALA A 584 -13.96 7.28 -3.97
CA ALA A 584 -13.14 7.47 -2.77
C ALA A 584 -13.10 8.95 -2.34
N VAL A 585 -13.06 9.19 -1.03
CA VAL A 585 -12.92 10.53 -0.44
C VAL A 585 -11.55 10.66 0.20
N TYR A 586 -10.88 11.76 -0.12
CA TYR A 586 -9.48 12.00 0.16
C TYR A 586 -9.25 13.05 1.23
N GLY A 587 -8.29 12.76 2.10
CA GLY A 587 -7.62 13.75 2.93
C GLY A 587 -6.23 14.00 2.36
N SER A 588 -5.75 15.24 2.38
CA SER A 588 -4.40 15.58 1.96
C SER A 588 -3.70 16.44 2.99
N VAL A 589 -2.42 16.13 3.26
CA VAL A 589 -1.55 16.95 4.09
C VAL A 589 -0.26 17.24 3.33
N MET A 590 0.00 18.53 3.16
CA MET A 590 1.21 19.07 2.59
C MET A 590 2.18 19.45 3.72
N GLY A 591 3.43 19.01 3.60
CA GLY A 591 4.52 19.42 4.48
C GLY A 591 5.22 20.68 3.97
N PRO A 592 6.22 21.22 4.70
CA PRO A 592 7.21 22.11 4.09
C PRO A 592 8.06 21.34 3.05
N PRO A 593 8.71 22.01 2.09
CA PRO A 593 9.74 21.42 1.24
C PRO A 593 10.78 20.64 2.05
N GLY A 594 11.05 19.39 1.67
CA GLY A 594 11.92 18.44 2.40
C GLY A 594 11.25 17.76 3.61
N GLY A 595 10.02 18.14 3.96
CA GLY A 595 9.23 17.54 5.05
C GLY A 595 8.47 16.26 4.68
N ASP A 596 8.86 15.60 3.58
CA ASP A 596 8.17 14.46 2.96
C ASP A 596 7.85 13.33 3.96
N LEU A 597 8.87 12.86 4.68
CA LEU A 597 8.72 11.78 5.66
C LEU A 597 7.98 12.27 6.91
N SER A 598 8.14 13.52 7.32
CA SER A 598 7.40 14.13 8.44
C SER A 598 5.89 14.16 8.17
N ALA A 599 5.49 14.56 6.97
CA ALA A 599 4.09 14.55 6.54
C ALA A 599 3.54 13.12 6.46
N LEU A 600 4.29 12.18 5.87
CA LEU A 600 3.84 10.79 5.70
C LEU A 600 3.72 10.04 7.02
N HIS A 601 4.67 10.26 7.94
CA HIS A 601 4.64 9.71 9.29
C HIS A 601 3.46 10.26 10.11
N PHE A 602 3.28 11.59 10.12
CA PHE A 602 2.19 12.24 10.84
C PHE A 602 0.80 11.77 10.37
N VAL A 603 0.57 11.70 9.06
CA VAL A 603 -0.71 11.20 8.51
C VAL A 603 -0.92 9.73 8.87
N ARG A 604 0.13 8.90 8.81
CA ARG A 604 0.04 7.48 9.17
C ARG A 604 -0.31 7.29 10.65
N GLU A 605 0.42 7.92 11.56
CA GLU A 605 0.14 7.86 13.00
C GLU A 605 -1.29 8.32 13.32
N ALA A 606 -1.76 9.39 12.67
CA ALA A 606 -3.13 9.88 12.83
C ALA A 606 -4.19 8.82 12.47
N LEU A 607 -4.02 8.14 11.34
CA LEU A 607 -4.92 7.07 10.87
C LEU A 607 -4.80 5.80 11.74
N ASP A 608 -3.58 5.32 11.99
CA ASP A 608 -3.32 4.10 12.75
C ASP A 608 -3.87 4.25 14.20
N LYS A 609 -3.63 5.38 14.88
CA LYS A 609 -4.25 5.68 16.20
C LYS A 609 -5.74 6.00 16.13
N ALA A 610 -6.30 6.34 14.96
CA ALA A 610 -7.75 6.45 14.77
C ALA A 610 -8.41 5.10 14.50
N GLN A 611 -7.62 4.03 14.29
CA GLN A 611 -8.08 2.72 13.82
C GLN A 611 -8.81 2.81 12.47
N TRP A 612 -8.43 3.80 11.65
CA TRP A 612 -8.92 3.96 10.28
C TRP A 612 -8.17 3.02 9.33
N ARG A 613 -8.80 2.60 8.23
CA ARG A 613 -8.21 1.58 7.34
C ARG A 613 -7.01 2.14 6.57
N THR A 614 -5.81 1.65 6.86
CA THR A 614 -4.54 2.01 6.18
C THR A 614 -4.16 1.05 5.03
N VAL A 615 -5.16 0.33 4.50
CA VAL A 615 -5.09 -0.65 3.40
C VAL A 615 -6.29 -0.45 2.48
N VAL A 616 -6.10 -0.48 1.16
CA VAL A 616 -7.17 -0.54 0.16
C VAL A 616 -7.04 -1.80 -0.69
N GLU A 617 -8.18 -2.38 -1.07
CA GLU A 617 -8.22 -3.62 -1.83
C GLU A 617 -7.95 -3.41 -3.33
N THR A 618 -7.81 -4.50 -4.09
CA THR A 618 -7.86 -4.55 -5.56
C THR A 618 -9.30 -4.59 -6.08
N GLY A 619 -9.50 -4.35 -7.37
CA GLY A 619 -10.80 -4.49 -8.04
C GLY A 619 -11.81 -3.37 -7.74
N ARG A 620 -13.11 -3.69 -7.91
CA ARG A 620 -14.25 -2.75 -7.87
C ARG A 620 -14.28 -1.83 -6.65
N LEU A 621 -14.02 -2.38 -5.46
CA LEU A 621 -14.18 -1.68 -4.20
C LEU A 621 -12.81 -1.46 -3.53
N ALA A 622 -12.44 -0.20 -3.28
CA ALA A 622 -11.21 0.12 -2.53
C ALA A 622 -11.36 -0.12 -1.02
N PHE A 623 -12.58 0.03 -0.52
CA PHE A 623 -13.01 -0.27 0.85
C PHE A 623 -14.23 -1.21 0.80
N PRO A 624 -14.43 -2.10 1.79
CA PRO A 624 -15.66 -2.89 1.90
C PRO A 624 -16.94 -2.04 1.78
N GLU A 625 -18.01 -2.58 1.22
CA GLU A 625 -19.22 -1.82 0.83
C GLU A 625 -19.91 -1.04 1.98
N GLU A 626 -19.71 -1.51 3.21
CA GLU A 626 -20.24 -0.93 4.46
C GLU A 626 -19.17 -0.16 5.27
N TYR A 627 -18.03 0.22 4.67
CA TYR A 627 -16.93 0.88 5.39
C TYR A 627 -17.20 2.36 5.66
N GLU A 628 -17.71 2.65 6.87
CA GLU A 628 -17.64 3.98 7.44
C GLU A 628 -16.34 4.19 8.24
N PRO A 629 -15.65 5.35 8.11
CA PRO A 629 -14.47 5.66 8.91
C PRO A 629 -14.87 5.78 10.40
N PRO A 630 -14.22 5.04 11.34
CA PRO A 630 -14.61 5.01 12.74
C PRO A 630 -14.80 6.40 13.38
N VAL A 631 -16.05 6.70 13.75
CA VAL A 631 -16.43 7.97 14.38
C VAL A 631 -15.87 8.03 15.81
N LEU A 632 -14.82 8.82 16.01
CA LEU A 632 -14.15 8.96 17.30
C LEU A 632 -15.13 9.34 18.43
N SER A 633 -15.35 8.39 19.35
CA SER A 633 -16.27 8.58 20.47
C SER A 633 -15.79 9.66 21.43
N LYS A 634 -16.61 10.72 21.57
CA LYS A 634 -16.51 11.78 22.60
C LYS A 634 -16.43 11.21 24.02
N ASN A 635 -16.85 9.95 24.24
CA ASN A 635 -16.86 9.27 25.53
C ASN A 635 -15.68 8.32 25.76
N SER A 636 -14.75 8.19 24.81
CA SER A 636 -13.55 7.36 24.96
C SER A 636 -12.66 7.83 26.12
N ARG A 637 -11.88 6.92 26.72
CA ARG A 637 -10.92 7.30 27.79
C ARG A 637 -9.84 8.27 27.31
N ALA A 638 -9.51 8.26 26.01
CA ALA A 638 -8.61 9.23 25.39
C ALA A 638 -9.27 10.62 25.29
N ALA A 639 -10.47 10.71 24.71
CA ALA A 639 -11.22 11.98 24.62
C ALA A 639 -11.43 12.60 26.01
N ARG A 640 -11.77 11.79 27.02
CA ARG A 640 -11.93 12.26 28.42
C ARG A 640 -10.63 12.66 29.12
N ARG A 641 -9.46 12.28 28.61
CA ARG A 641 -8.16 12.81 29.05
C ARG A 641 -7.90 14.16 28.38
N ALA A 642 -8.08 14.25 27.06
CA ALA A 642 -7.92 15.48 26.28
C ALA A 642 -8.90 16.60 26.66
N THR A 643 -10.08 16.27 27.20
CA THR A 643 -11.05 17.24 27.75
C THR A 643 -11.01 17.33 29.28
N SER A 644 -9.92 16.91 29.93
CA SER A 644 -9.67 17.28 31.33
C SER A 644 -9.50 18.80 31.38
N PRO A 645 -10.25 19.56 32.21
CA PRO A 645 -9.92 20.96 32.42
C PRO A 645 -8.50 21.06 32.95
N SER A 646 -7.68 21.92 32.34
CA SER A 646 -6.38 22.26 32.91
C SER A 646 -6.62 22.81 34.32
N ILE A 647 -6.05 22.17 35.34
CA ILE A 647 -6.23 22.63 36.71
C ILE A 647 -5.50 23.98 36.80
N ASN A 648 -6.24 25.06 36.96
CA ASN A 648 -5.72 26.41 36.80
C ASN A 648 -4.94 26.77 38.08
N THR A 649 -3.65 26.46 38.10
CA THR A 649 -2.81 26.43 39.31
C THR A 649 -2.39 27.80 39.85
N ASP A 650 -2.72 28.90 39.16
CA ASP A 650 -2.37 30.23 39.66
C ASP A 650 -3.38 30.76 40.69
N LYS A 651 -2.85 31.44 41.71
CA LYS A 651 -3.57 32.10 42.83
C LYS A 651 -4.11 31.27 44.02
N SER A 652 -3.59 30.06 44.30
CA SER A 652 -3.77 29.49 45.67
C SER A 652 -2.63 28.64 46.27
N LEU A 653 -1.60 28.25 45.51
CA LEU A 653 -0.52 27.38 46.01
C LEU A 653 0.78 28.10 46.42
N LYS A 654 0.88 29.42 46.22
CA LYS A 654 2.10 30.21 46.51
C LYS A 654 2.36 30.48 48.01
N GLU A 655 1.46 30.07 48.91
CA GLU A 655 1.61 30.24 50.37
C GLU A 655 1.72 28.91 51.16
N ALA A 656 1.62 27.76 50.50
CA ALA A 656 1.69 26.45 51.14
C ALA A 656 3.13 26.10 51.57
N LYS A 657 3.50 26.40 52.81
CA LYS A 657 4.80 26.00 53.38
C LYS A 657 4.89 24.46 53.48
N PRO A 658 5.97 23.82 53.00
CA PRO A 658 6.16 22.39 53.18
C PRO A 658 6.37 22.05 54.68
N PRO A 659 5.98 20.85 55.13
CA PRO A 659 6.27 20.39 56.48
C PRO A 659 7.79 20.24 56.68
N ARG A 660 8.29 20.63 57.85
CA ARG A 660 9.72 20.55 58.18
C ARG A 660 10.23 19.12 58.11
N GLU A 661 11.34 18.93 57.41
CA GLU A 661 12.10 17.69 57.44
C GLU A 661 12.61 17.40 58.86
N LYS A 662 12.51 16.13 59.27
CA LYS A 662 13.37 15.55 60.30
C LYS A 662 14.26 14.52 59.63
N ASN A 663 15.52 14.86 59.45
CA ASN A 663 16.55 13.87 59.15
C ASN A 663 16.74 12.90 60.32
N GLU A 664 17.39 11.77 60.01
CA GLU A 664 17.79 10.64 60.86
C GLU A 664 16.91 9.37 60.80
N ARG A 665 17.20 8.56 59.78
CA ARG A 665 17.20 7.09 59.89
C ARG A 665 18.46 6.54 59.22
N PRO A 666 19.37 5.85 59.95
CA PRO A 666 20.57 5.29 59.36
C PRO A 666 20.23 4.08 58.47
N SER A 667 20.89 3.97 57.32
CA SER A 667 20.81 2.81 56.43
C SER A 667 21.65 1.65 56.97
N VAL A 668 21.02 0.74 57.72
CA VAL A 668 21.69 -0.47 58.21
C VAL A 668 21.74 -1.52 57.11
N LEU A 669 22.83 -1.50 56.34
CA LEU A 669 23.30 -2.62 55.52
C LEU A 669 24.60 -3.15 56.11
N GLU A 670 24.54 -4.08 57.07
CA GLU A 670 25.55 -5.14 57.17
C GLU A 670 25.15 -6.30 58.10
N ILE A 671 25.83 -7.43 57.88
CA ILE A 671 26.00 -8.59 58.77
C ILE A 671 24.71 -9.28 59.28
N HIS A 672 24.31 -10.34 58.58
CA HIS A 672 24.11 -11.64 59.24
C HIS A 672 24.54 -12.77 58.29
N GLN A 673 25.49 -13.59 58.76
CA GLN A 673 26.08 -14.68 57.98
C GLN A 673 25.31 -16.01 58.14
N SER A 674 25.39 -16.87 57.13
CA SER A 674 25.29 -18.34 57.22
C SER A 674 24.17 -18.95 58.08
N ALA A 675 23.05 -19.31 57.45
CA ALA A 675 22.09 -20.29 57.98
C ALA A 675 21.72 -21.31 56.90
N GLY A 676 22.29 -22.52 56.97
CA GLY A 676 22.11 -23.57 55.97
C GLY A 676 20.74 -24.28 56.04
N VAL A 677 20.19 -24.64 54.88
CA VAL A 677 18.90 -25.34 54.79
C VAL A 677 19.08 -26.84 55.07
N GLN A 678 18.51 -27.34 56.18
CA GLN A 678 18.31 -28.78 56.41
C GLN A 678 16.82 -29.12 56.51
N LYS A 679 16.29 -29.82 55.51
CA LYS A 679 14.98 -30.49 55.60
C LYS A 679 15.12 -31.73 56.50
N LYS A 680 14.50 -31.74 57.69
CA LYS A 680 14.28 -32.96 58.47
C LYS A 680 12.93 -33.59 58.14
N THR A 681 12.91 -34.92 58.08
CA THR A 681 11.79 -35.74 57.59
C THR A 681 10.57 -35.69 58.52
N ARG A 682 9.37 -35.86 57.96
CA ARG A 682 8.11 -35.89 58.74
C ARG A 682 8.01 -37.13 59.64
N GLN A 683 7.38 -36.97 60.81
CA GLN A 683 6.65 -38.05 61.49
C GLN A 683 5.12 -37.85 61.36
N ALA A 684 4.36 -38.88 61.71
CA ALA A 684 2.99 -39.09 61.24
C ALA A 684 1.89 -38.20 61.87
N ARG A 685 0.74 -38.12 61.18
CA ARG A 685 -0.49 -37.42 61.59
C ARG A 685 -0.99 -37.89 62.97
N LYS A 686 -1.45 -36.95 63.80
CA LYS A 686 -2.53 -37.20 64.77
C LYS A 686 -3.86 -36.79 64.15
N SER A 687 -4.88 -37.63 64.25
CA SER A 687 -6.15 -37.58 63.49
C SER A 687 -7.19 -36.55 63.98
N ARG A 688 -6.77 -35.51 64.72
CA ARG A 688 -7.66 -34.45 65.23
C ARG A 688 -7.09 -33.07 64.89
N LEU A 689 -7.87 -32.25 64.18
CA LEU A 689 -7.52 -30.85 63.92
C LEU A 689 -7.41 -30.09 65.26
N SER A 690 -6.32 -29.35 65.44
CA SER A 690 -6.18 -28.36 66.51
C SER A 690 -7.32 -27.34 66.46
N THR A 691 -7.71 -26.79 67.62
CA THR A 691 -8.69 -25.69 67.73
C THR A 691 -8.34 -24.49 66.84
N LYS A 692 -7.04 -24.21 66.63
CA LYS A 692 -6.54 -23.16 65.73
C LYS A 692 -6.66 -23.52 64.24
N ALA A 693 -6.74 -24.81 63.92
CA ALA A 693 -7.00 -25.30 62.56
C ALA A 693 -8.50 -25.32 62.26
N ARG A 694 -9.37 -25.73 63.21
CA ARG A 694 -10.83 -25.59 63.08
C ARG A 694 -11.23 -24.14 62.79
N ARG A 695 -10.86 -23.18 63.63
CA ARG A 695 -11.15 -21.75 63.41
C ARG A 695 -10.68 -21.15 62.06
N ARG A 696 -9.75 -21.82 61.36
CA ARG A 696 -9.35 -21.45 59.98
C ARG A 696 -10.23 -22.11 58.91
N HIS A 697 -10.68 -23.34 59.15
CA HIS A 697 -11.66 -24.03 58.32
C HIS A 697 -13.02 -23.32 58.40
N ASP A 698 -13.50 -23.05 59.62
CA ASP A 698 -14.76 -22.35 59.89
C ASP A 698 -14.81 -20.99 59.17
N LYS A 699 -13.72 -20.19 59.31
CA LYS A 699 -13.55 -18.91 58.60
C LYS A 699 -13.34 -19.05 57.08
N GLY A 700 -12.87 -20.20 56.61
CA GLY A 700 -12.80 -20.53 55.19
C GLY A 700 -14.19 -20.78 54.59
N GLN A 701 -15.08 -21.43 55.34
CA GLN A 701 -16.48 -21.63 54.95
C GLN A 701 -17.24 -20.30 54.96
N GLU A 702 -17.07 -19.46 55.98
CA GLU A 702 -17.62 -18.09 56.05
C GLU A 702 -17.23 -17.24 54.81
N MET A 703 -15.97 -17.32 54.36
CA MET A 703 -15.55 -16.65 53.12
C MET A 703 -16.13 -17.30 51.85
N ALA A 704 -16.28 -18.62 51.81
CA ALA A 704 -16.88 -19.32 50.67
C ALA A 704 -18.36 -18.95 50.49
N GLU A 705 -19.11 -18.84 51.59
CA GLU A 705 -20.51 -18.38 51.61
C GLU A 705 -20.61 -16.94 51.10
N ALA A 706 -19.79 -16.01 51.61
CA ALA A 706 -19.76 -14.62 51.15
C ALA A 706 -19.35 -14.47 49.66
N VAL A 707 -18.50 -15.36 49.14
CA VAL A 707 -18.17 -15.44 47.71
C VAL A 707 -19.35 -16.02 46.90
N GLY A 708 -20.07 -17.01 47.45
CA GLY A 708 -21.29 -17.57 46.88
C GLY A 708 -22.38 -16.51 46.70
N GLU A 709 -22.71 -15.75 47.76
CA GLU A 709 -23.68 -14.65 47.70
C GLU A 709 -23.29 -13.58 46.67
N ARG A 710 -22.03 -13.14 46.69
CA ARG A 710 -21.48 -12.15 45.74
C ARG A 710 -21.56 -12.66 44.30
N THR A 711 -21.44 -13.97 44.09
CA THR A 711 -21.56 -14.60 42.77
C THR A 711 -23.02 -14.69 42.34
N ALA A 712 -23.93 -15.15 43.21
CA ALA A 712 -25.36 -15.17 42.93
C ALA A 712 -25.92 -13.76 42.60
N ALA A 713 -25.44 -12.73 43.30
CA ALA A 713 -25.78 -11.34 43.02
C ALA A 713 -25.27 -10.86 41.64
N LYS A 714 -24.08 -11.30 41.20
CA LYS A 714 -23.59 -11.07 39.83
C LYS A 714 -24.46 -11.80 38.80
N THR A 715 -24.80 -13.07 39.04
CA THR A 715 -25.62 -13.88 38.13
C THR A 715 -27.02 -13.27 37.93
N ARG A 716 -27.71 -12.87 39.00
CA ARG A 716 -29.00 -12.15 38.92
C ARG A 716 -28.90 -10.86 38.10
N ARG A 717 -27.83 -10.07 38.28
CA ARG A 717 -27.56 -8.85 37.47
C ARG A 717 -27.25 -9.18 36.00
N SER A 718 -26.62 -10.32 35.72
CA SER A 718 -26.36 -10.79 34.35
C SER A 718 -27.67 -11.17 33.64
N ILE A 719 -28.52 -11.97 34.31
CA ILE A 719 -29.85 -12.36 33.80
C ILE A 719 -30.72 -11.12 33.54
N GLY A 720 -30.72 -10.13 34.44
CA GLY A 720 -31.42 -8.86 34.23
C GLY A 720 -30.94 -8.09 33.00
N ARG A 721 -29.61 -8.05 32.74
CA ARG A 721 -29.05 -7.46 31.52
C ARG A 721 -29.41 -8.24 30.26
N ALA A 722 -29.40 -9.58 30.33
CA ALA A 722 -29.80 -10.44 29.21
C ALA A 722 -31.30 -10.30 28.88
N ARG A 723 -32.15 -10.05 29.89
CA ARG A 723 -33.56 -9.68 29.68
C ARG A 723 -33.67 -8.33 28.97
N VAL A 724 -33.04 -7.26 29.49
CA VAL A 724 -33.07 -5.93 28.84
C VAL A 724 -32.48 -5.95 27.41
N ALA A 725 -31.50 -6.80 27.13
CA ALA A 725 -30.98 -7.01 25.77
C ALA A 725 -31.98 -7.71 24.84
N ARG A 726 -32.79 -8.65 25.37
CA ARG A 726 -33.86 -9.33 24.64
C ARG A 726 -35.07 -8.41 24.41
N ASP A 727 -35.48 -7.64 25.43
CA ASP A 727 -36.59 -6.69 25.36
C ASP A 727 -36.31 -5.55 24.35
N ARG A 728 -35.02 -5.25 24.09
CA ARG A 728 -34.55 -4.35 23.02
C ARG A 728 -34.45 -5.01 21.64
N ARG A 729 -34.48 -6.35 21.57
CA ARG A 729 -34.44 -7.12 20.32
C ARG A 729 -35.87 -7.51 19.89
N LYS A 730 -36.73 -6.50 19.75
CA LYS A 730 -37.95 -6.66 18.94
C LYS A 730 -37.57 -6.95 17.47
N PRO A 731 -38.38 -7.71 16.71
CA PRO A 731 -38.22 -7.82 15.27
C PRO A 731 -38.29 -6.43 14.61
N TRP A 732 -37.62 -6.26 13.46
CA TRP A 732 -37.71 -5.02 12.68
C TRP A 732 -39.12 -4.80 12.13
N ASP A 733 -39.88 -5.87 11.93
CA ASP A 733 -41.24 -5.84 11.38
C ASP A 733 -42.24 -5.14 12.31
N ASP A 734 -42.09 -5.29 13.63
CA ASP A 734 -42.86 -4.54 14.64
C ASP A 734 -42.62 -3.02 14.51
N VAL A 735 -41.37 -2.63 14.24
CA VAL A 735 -40.97 -1.22 14.12
C VAL A 735 -41.46 -0.64 12.80
N ASN A 736 -41.34 -1.39 11.71
CA ASN A 736 -41.84 -1.02 10.39
C ASN A 736 -43.37 -0.97 10.32
N LYS A 737 -44.07 -1.78 11.12
CA LYS A 737 -45.52 -1.72 11.26
C LYS A 737 -45.97 -0.45 11.99
N ALA A 738 -45.38 -0.14 13.14
CA ALA A 738 -45.68 1.09 13.88
C ALA A 738 -45.44 2.35 13.02
N ALA A 739 -44.32 2.40 12.30
CA ALA A 739 -44.00 3.52 11.40
C ALA A 739 -45.01 3.73 10.26
N ARG A 740 -45.73 2.67 9.84
CA ARG A 740 -46.81 2.76 8.83
C ARG A 740 -48.17 3.15 9.42
N GLU A 741 -48.35 3.01 10.72
CA GLU A 741 -49.59 3.38 11.42
C GLU A 741 -49.56 4.87 11.84
N ASP A 742 -48.39 5.43 12.14
CA ASP A 742 -48.21 6.87 12.46
C ASP A 742 -48.40 7.81 11.23
N ASP A 743 -47.95 7.39 10.03
CA ASP A 743 -48.02 8.22 8.80
C ASP A 743 -49.45 8.42 8.25
N ALA A 744 -50.44 7.69 8.77
CA ALA A 744 -51.84 7.80 8.35
C ALA A 744 -52.57 9.04 8.90
N GLY A 745 -51.91 9.87 9.72
CA GLY A 745 -52.55 10.88 10.55
C GLY A 745 -52.89 12.25 9.92
N SER A 746 -52.55 12.54 8.65
CA SER A 746 -52.40 13.96 8.23
C SER A 746 -52.67 14.34 6.74
N ALA A 747 -53.80 13.94 6.13
CA ALA A 747 -54.34 14.63 4.94
C ALA A 747 -55.87 14.45 4.73
N PRO A 748 -56.60 15.39 4.09
CA PRO A 748 -58.08 15.38 4.02
C PRO A 748 -58.71 14.70 2.79
N VAL A 749 -59.99 14.32 2.92
CA VAL A 749 -60.79 13.52 1.96
C VAL A 749 -61.39 14.33 0.79
N ARG A 750 -61.26 13.80 -0.45
CA ARG A 750 -62.17 13.89 -1.64
C ARG A 750 -61.50 13.21 -2.86
N SER A 751 -62.16 12.61 -3.86
CA SER A 751 -63.57 12.15 -4.02
C SER A 751 -63.77 11.42 -5.38
N ARG A 752 -64.24 10.15 -5.40
CA ARG A 752 -64.63 9.32 -6.60
C ARG A 752 -63.47 9.07 -7.59
N GLY A 753 -63.39 8.04 -8.44
CA GLY A 753 -64.17 6.84 -8.84
C GLY A 753 -63.44 6.24 -10.08
N ASP A 754 -63.70 5.07 -10.66
CA ASP A 754 -64.65 3.95 -10.47
C ASP A 754 -64.11 2.73 -11.34
N TYR A 755 -64.85 1.63 -11.50
CA TYR A 755 -64.64 0.47 -12.42
C TYR A 755 -63.63 -0.66 -12.07
N ARG A 756 -64.19 -1.84 -11.70
CA ARG A 756 -64.15 -3.18 -12.38
C ARG A 756 -62.80 -3.85 -12.75
N ASP A 757 -62.64 -5.18 -12.77
CA ASP A 757 -63.44 -6.38 -12.33
C ASP A 757 -62.53 -7.65 -12.41
N GLY A 758 -62.93 -8.80 -11.85
CA GLY A 758 -62.13 -10.06 -11.75
C GLY A 758 -61.48 -10.24 -10.36
N LYS A 759 -61.67 -11.30 -9.54
CA LYS A 759 -61.92 -12.75 -9.72
C LYS A 759 -60.82 -13.50 -10.48
N ASP A 760 -60.41 -14.70 -10.07
CA ASP A 760 -60.92 -15.66 -9.05
C ASP A 760 -60.03 -15.68 -7.75
N GLY A 761 -60.22 -16.45 -6.67
CA GLY A 761 -61.00 -17.68 -6.38
C GLY A 761 -60.22 -18.95 -6.73
N VAL A 762 -60.14 -20.04 -5.93
CA VAL A 762 -60.63 -20.45 -4.59
C VAL A 762 -59.82 -21.71 -4.17
N ASP A 763 -59.78 -22.30 -2.96
CA ASP A 763 -60.51 -22.21 -1.67
C ASP A 763 -59.49 -22.31 -0.48
N ASP A 764 -59.94 -22.17 0.77
CA ASP A 764 -59.17 -22.34 2.03
C ASP A 764 -59.03 -23.82 2.51
N LEU A 765 -58.25 -24.07 3.58
CA LEU A 765 -58.77 -24.57 4.87
C LEU A 765 -57.68 -24.87 5.94
N ASP A 766 -57.98 -24.53 7.19
CA ASP A 766 -57.14 -24.72 8.39
C ASP A 766 -57.31 -26.10 9.07
N CYS A 767 -56.49 -26.37 10.10
CA CYS A 767 -57.01 -26.70 11.45
C CYS A 767 -55.90 -26.64 12.53
N GLU A 768 -56.28 -26.25 13.75
CA GLU A 768 -55.42 -26.10 14.94
C GLU A 768 -55.53 -27.33 15.91
N MET A 769 -55.17 -27.12 17.19
CA MET A 769 -55.44 -27.96 18.38
C MET A 769 -54.54 -29.20 18.63
N ASP A 770 -54.16 -29.55 19.87
CA ASP A 770 -54.03 -28.75 21.11
C ASP A 770 -53.15 -29.46 22.18
N GLU A 771 -52.88 -28.80 23.31
CA GLU A 771 -52.19 -29.36 24.49
C GLU A 771 -53.08 -30.27 25.37
N GLN A 772 -52.52 -31.24 26.12
CA GLN A 772 -52.51 -31.27 27.61
C GLN A 772 -51.95 -32.56 28.28
N ASP A 773 -51.66 -32.43 29.59
CA ASP A 773 -50.87 -33.33 30.46
C ASP A 773 -51.55 -34.63 30.96
N GLY A 774 -50.76 -35.54 31.58
CA GLY A 774 -51.24 -36.74 32.28
C GLY A 774 -50.18 -37.48 33.12
N GLU A 775 -50.24 -37.36 34.45
CA GLU A 775 -49.22 -37.72 35.46
C GLU A 775 -48.89 -39.22 35.74
N SER A 776 -47.61 -39.47 36.12
CA SER A 776 -47.10 -40.29 37.27
C SER A 776 -47.28 -41.84 37.41
N GLN A 777 -46.17 -42.61 37.48
CA GLN A 777 -45.56 -43.17 38.74
C GLN A 777 -44.46 -44.30 38.62
N VAL A 778 -43.31 -44.06 39.29
CA VAL A 778 -42.58 -44.91 40.30
C VAL A 778 -42.06 -46.37 40.01
N GLN A 779 -40.71 -46.53 39.84
CA GLN A 779 -39.73 -47.45 40.53
C GLN A 779 -38.33 -47.42 39.83
N GLN A 780 -37.17 -47.23 40.47
CA GLN A 780 -36.29 -48.18 41.24
C GLN A 780 -35.77 -49.38 40.41
N THR A 781 -34.48 -49.79 40.37
CA THR A 781 -33.20 -49.43 41.08
C THR A 781 -31.97 -49.71 40.18
N GLY A 782 -30.79 -49.12 40.40
CA GLY A 782 -29.68 -49.80 41.12
C GLY A 782 -28.27 -49.31 40.71
N ILE A 783 -27.23 -49.57 41.54
CA ILE A 783 -25.85 -49.01 41.39
C ILE A 783 -24.76 -50.04 41.80
N GLN A 784 -23.67 -50.16 41.02
CA GLN A 784 -22.30 -50.58 41.39
C GLN A 784 -21.34 -50.01 40.29
N VAL A 785 -20.20 -49.35 40.48
CA VAL A 785 -19.07 -49.31 41.47
C VAL A 785 -17.81 -50.06 41.00
N ARG A 786 -16.87 -49.26 40.43
CA ARG A 786 -15.38 -49.31 40.40
C ARG A 786 -14.61 -50.57 40.87
N PRO A 787 -13.44 -50.83 40.26
CA PRO A 787 -12.19 -50.38 40.91
C PRO A 787 -11.23 -49.55 40.02
N LEU A 788 -10.09 -49.14 40.58
CA LEU A 788 -8.98 -48.37 39.98
C LEU A 788 -7.65 -49.06 40.28
N VAL A 789 -6.73 -49.05 39.31
CA VAL A 789 -5.25 -49.16 39.43
C VAL A 789 -4.73 -48.33 38.24
N ASP A 790 -3.93 -47.26 38.32
CA ASP A 790 -2.85 -46.79 39.22
C ASP A 790 -1.42 -47.13 38.72
N SER A 791 -0.48 -46.20 38.94
CA SER A 791 0.87 -46.06 38.34
C SER A 791 0.93 -45.89 36.81
N GLY A 792 1.70 -44.93 36.26
CA GLY A 792 2.42 -43.83 36.91
C GLY A 792 3.12 -42.88 35.92
N ASP A 793 3.50 -41.70 36.42
CA ASP A 793 4.60 -40.76 36.12
C ASP A 793 5.29 -40.82 34.71
N VAL A 794 5.66 -39.71 34.06
CA VAL A 794 6.43 -38.57 34.60
C VAL A 794 6.09 -37.24 33.86
N ASP A 795 5.93 -36.19 34.67
CA ASP A 795 6.18 -34.74 34.47
C ASP A 795 6.33 -34.13 33.05
N ASP A 796 5.40 -33.21 32.71
CA ASP A 796 5.64 -32.05 31.82
C ASP A 796 5.98 -30.82 32.68
N GLU A 797 7.10 -30.14 32.41
CA GLU A 797 7.50 -28.90 33.12
C GLU A 797 8.00 -27.83 32.13
N HIS A 798 7.26 -26.72 32.03
CA HIS A 798 7.67 -25.33 31.69
C HIS A 798 8.50 -25.06 30.39
N ASP A 799 8.35 -23.94 29.67
CA ASP A 799 7.49 -22.76 29.86
C ASP A 799 7.17 -22.07 28.52
N MET A 800 6.49 -20.94 28.59
CA MET A 800 6.41 -19.92 27.56
C MET A 800 7.79 -19.50 27.01
N ASP A 801 7.92 -19.42 25.69
CA ASP A 801 8.25 -18.14 25.03
C ASP A 801 8.18 -18.24 23.49
N LYS A 802 7.50 -17.26 22.87
CA LYS A 802 7.73 -16.77 21.50
C LYS A 802 6.82 -15.59 21.14
N ILE A 803 7.31 -14.38 21.43
CA ILE A 803 7.09 -13.22 20.57
C ILE A 803 8.40 -13.04 19.79
N LEU A 804 8.36 -13.25 18.47
CA LEU A 804 9.26 -12.71 17.44
C LEU A 804 8.80 -13.18 16.04
#